data_AF-A0A7I8VVF0-F1
#
_entry.id   AF-A0A7I8VVF0-F1
#
_cell.length_a   1.000
_cell.length_b   1.000
_cell.length_c   1.000
_cell.angle_alpha   90.00
_cell.angle_beta   90.00
_cell.angle_gamma   90.00
#
_symmetry.space_group_name_H-M   'P 1'
#
loop_
_entity.id
_entity.type
_entity.pdbx_description
1 polymer ?
#
loop_
_entity_poly.entity_id
_entity_poly.type
_entity_poly.pdbx_seq_one_letter_code
_entity_poly.pdbx_strand_id
1 'polypeptide(L)'
;MSLTKFIITIGLLASSIDDCQGKRGLIKECKVSDVGFDYQGKEFRKTTSGRDCQRWDSQEPHPHDYTAEDFPEYSLKEASNYCRNPEEEEDGPWCFTQDPDVEWEICSVPKCHDKPECRFTEKAVEYKGSLSKSWDGTDCLFWNELSTSIEGVNEKDKNFCRNPNGMWEGPGCYVAENVWRLCEIEYCKPATQCKRTQTGAEYSGSLAVTKSGRPCQRWDTQAPHNHSFNNPEQFPEETLSEVSNFCRNPDNSPDGPWCLTLDPDIIRESCHIPICDNCAPKQQPRAYFGNKKTTSTGKDCRLWSLHYNESESTRFPDSSVKSAENFCRNPTNNGNGPWCFIDADGSTESCNINTCKSSAVVKHILHIGLDGFKLDCVPPTKYPNLNNLKKTASWTYTKARTTILASSAPGWSEALCGMSPERTGILYNAWLPPWQGMITSIPVTPTSGADYPIPCAFRVLREHDEYIQTGALYGWEWIKNIAGTGMPGTMHKDEFCKPQGIICDRNITETLKEYIPEIVKASERSYTFAHLDSLDGAGHSHSWCSDQYFDAIEEIDKLVGELLSILSDEVLLIINSDHGGVGTDHGNYFDDTIQVPLFFRGPGIKRDYEMKASARNRDILPTVAHLLGIQANPHWDGRLLKEILDL
;
A
#
# COMPACT_ATOMS: atom_id res chain seq x y z
N MET A 1 -9.93 32.53 60.65
CA MET A 1 -11.33 32.08 60.53
C MET A 1 -11.45 31.40 59.16
N SER A 2 -11.21 30.09 59.12
CA SER A 2 -12.21 29.00 58.98
C SER A 2 -12.63 28.79 57.51
N LEU A 3 -12.09 27.82 56.77
CA LEU A 3 -12.44 26.38 56.68
C LEU A 3 -13.85 26.09 56.15
N THR A 4 -13.92 25.49 54.95
CA THR A 4 -14.74 24.32 54.55
C THR A 4 -14.35 24.00 53.10
N LYS A 5 -13.49 23.01 52.74
CA LYS A 5 -13.55 21.54 52.87
C LYS A 5 -14.94 20.94 52.63
N PHE A 6 -15.11 20.34 51.45
CA PHE A 6 -15.93 19.14 51.28
C PHE A 6 -15.02 18.01 50.81
N ILE A 7 -14.93 16.99 51.66
CA ILE A 7 -14.31 15.69 51.40
C ILE A 7 -15.46 14.74 51.08
N ILE A 8 -15.35 14.00 49.97
CA ILE A 8 -15.99 12.68 49.84
C ILE A 8 -14.89 11.71 49.43
N THR A 9 -14.68 10.69 50.26
CA THR A 9 -13.71 9.60 50.09
C THR A 9 -14.49 8.31 49.91
N ILE A 10 -14.36 7.63 48.76
CA ILE A 10 -14.50 6.18 48.54
C ILE A 10 -13.77 5.94 47.19
N GLY A 11 -12.87 4.99 46.94
CA GLY A 11 -12.29 3.86 47.65
C GLY A 11 -11.38 3.17 46.61
N LEU A 12 -10.29 2.54 47.05
CA LEU A 12 -9.34 1.83 46.19
C LEU A 12 -10.02 0.75 45.33
N LEU A 13 -9.69 0.72 44.04
CA LEU A 13 -9.44 -0.50 43.26
C LEU A 13 -8.43 -0.13 42.15
N ALA A 14 -7.22 -0.65 42.28
CA ALA A 14 -6.22 -0.64 41.23
C ALA A 14 -6.55 -1.74 40.22
N SER A 15 -6.63 -1.38 38.94
CA SER A 15 -6.42 -2.29 37.82
C SER A 15 -6.08 -1.47 36.56
N SER A 16 -4.80 -1.51 36.20
CA SER A 16 -4.20 -1.34 34.86
C SER A 16 -4.99 -0.50 33.83
N ILE A 17 -4.60 0.76 33.68
CA ILE A 17 -4.68 1.44 32.38
C ILE A 17 -3.28 1.27 31.77
N ASP A 18 -3.10 0.20 30.99
CA ASP A 18 -2.02 0.13 30.01
C ASP A 18 -2.40 1.10 28.89
N ASP A 19 -1.69 2.22 28.87
CA ASP A 19 -1.70 3.19 27.79
C ASP A 19 -1.05 2.52 26.56
N CYS A 20 -1.81 2.38 25.48
CA CYS A 20 -1.36 1.79 24.23
C CYS A 20 -0.36 2.71 23.53
N GLN A 21 0.89 2.71 23.99
CA GLN A 21 2.05 3.05 23.17
C GLN A 21 2.75 1.74 22.75
N GLY A 22 2.66 1.39 21.46
CA GLY A 22 3.21 0.12 20.96
C GLY A 22 3.32 0.05 19.44
N LYS A 23 4.51 0.43 18.94
CA LYS A 23 5.23 0.07 17.70
C LYS A 23 4.56 -0.94 16.72
N ARG A 24 4.62 -0.63 15.42
CA ARG A 24 5.01 -1.57 14.34
C ARG A 24 5.60 -0.81 13.14
N GLY A 25 6.81 -0.28 13.33
CA GLY A 25 7.74 -0.16 12.21
C GLY A 25 8.05 -1.57 11.72
N LEU A 26 8.12 -1.76 10.39
CA LEU A 26 8.56 -3.02 9.78
C LEU A 26 9.88 -3.47 10.42
N ILE A 27 9.82 -4.56 11.19
CA ILE A 27 11.01 -5.23 11.69
C ILE A 27 11.68 -5.83 10.43
N LYS A 28 12.80 -5.25 10.02
CA LYS A 28 13.56 -5.68 8.85
C LYS A 28 14.32 -6.96 9.21
N GLU A 29 14.09 -8.05 8.47
CA GLU A 29 14.81 -9.32 8.62
C GLU A 29 16.11 -9.37 7.80
N CYS A 30 16.70 -8.20 7.51
CA CYS A 30 17.99 -8.04 6.85
C CYS A 30 18.75 -6.85 7.46
N LYS A 31 20.08 -6.87 7.42
CA LYS A 31 20.95 -5.76 7.86
C LYS A 31 21.07 -4.68 6.78
N VAL A 32 20.93 -3.40 7.14
CA VAL A 32 21.07 -2.27 6.20
C VAL A 32 22.51 -1.78 6.16
N SER A 33 23.17 -1.65 7.32
CA SER A 33 24.60 -1.38 7.37
C SER A 33 25.41 -2.60 6.92
N ASP A 34 26.61 -2.36 6.41
CA ASP A 34 27.52 -3.43 5.98
C ASP A 34 27.82 -4.40 7.13
N VAL A 35 27.97 -3.86 8.35
CA VAL A 35 28.28 -4.60 9.59
C VAL A 35 27.03 -5.03 10.37
N GLY A 36 25.86 -4.45 10.12
CA GLY A 36 24.60 -4.84 10.77
C GLY A 36 24.40 -4.37 12.21
N PHE A 37 25.00 -3.24 12.61
CA PHE A 37 24.73 -2.60 13.92
C PHE A 37 23.27 -2.15 14.06
N ASP A 38 22.61 -1.87 12.93
CA ASP A 38 21.21 -1.43 12.82
C ASP A 38 20.19 -2.57 12.89
N TYR A 39 20.64 -3.83 12.88
CA TYR A 39 19.76 -4.97 12.69
C TYR A 39 18.89 -5.23 13.94
N GLN A 40 17.56 -5.12 13.76
CA GLN A 40 16.56 -5.36 14.81
C GLN A 40 15.65 -6.59 14.54
N GLY A 41 16.00 -7.41 13.54
CA GLY A 41 15.20 -8.56 13.15
C GLY A 41 15.09 -9.62 14.25
N LYS A 42 14.08 -10.48 14.13
CA LYS A 42 13.72 -11.49 15.16
C LYS A 42 13.78 -12.92 14.65
N GLU A 43 14.01 -13.13 13.35
CA GLU A 43 14.09 -14.47 12.77
C GLU A 43 15.42 -15.17 13.09
N PHE A 44 16.51 -14.41 13.20
CA PHE A 44 17.85 -14.95 13.40
C PHE A 44 18.17 -15.09 14.89
N ARG A 45 18.13 -16.33 15.38
CA ARG A 45 18.40 -16.75 16.77
C ARG A 45 19.33 -17.96 16.87
N LYS A 46 19.99 -18.28 15.76
CA LYS A 46 20.97 -19.36 15.64
C LYS A 46 22.20 -18.82 14.91
N THR A 47 23.35 -19.33 15.31
CA THR A 47 24.64 -19.00 14.70
C THR A 47 24.76 -19.65 13.31
N THR A 48 25.80 -19.31 12.56
CA THR A 48 26.05 -19.84 11.20
C THR A 48 26.21 -21.37 11.18
N SER A 49 26.75 -21.96 12.24
CA SER A 49 26.81 -23.43 12.39
C SER A 49 25.55 -24.06 13.04
N GLY A 50 24.54 -23.25 13.37
CA GLY A 50 23.23 -23.70 13.87
C GLY A 50 23.08 -23.78 15.40
N ARG A 51 24.06 -23.28 16.17
CA ARG A 51 23.97 -23.22 17.65
C ARG A 51 22.89 -22.23 18.08
N ASP A 52 22.16 -22.56 19.14
CA ASP A 52 21.15 -21.65 19.69
C ASP A 52 21.80 -20.48 20.40
N CYS A 53 21.28 -19.27 20.17
CA CYS A 53 21.77 -18.07 20.83
C CYS A 53 21.36 -18.02 22.30
N GLN A 54 22.28 -17.59 23.16
CA GLN A 54 22.02 -17.12 24.50
C GLN A 54 21.27 -15.79 24.47
N ARG A 55 20.39 -15.59 25.45
CA ARG A 55 19.67 -14.31 25.59
C ARG A 55 20.63 -13.25 26.11
N TRP A 56 20.57 -12.06 25.54
CA TRP A 56 21.33 -10.89 25.98
C TRP A 56 20.96 -10.43 27.40
N ASP A 57 19.79 -10.79 27.94
CA ASP A 57 19.45 -10.54 29.35
C ASP A 57 19.82 -11.72 30.28
N SER A 58 20.50 -12.75 29.77
CA SER A 58 21.01 -13.91 30.54
C SER A 58 22.51 -13.78 30.77
N GLN A 59 22.98 -14.21 31.94
CA GLN A 59 24.40 -14.28 32.31
C GLN A 59 24.96 -15.71 32.26
N GLU A 60 24.21 -16.65 31.68
CA GLU A 60 24.54 -18.06 31.57
C GLU A 60 24.21 -18.58 30.16
N PRO A 61 25.04 -19.47 29.58
CA PRO A 61 26.32 -19.98 30.14
C PRO A 61 27.49 -18.97 30.12
N HIS A 62 27.40 -17.91 29.31
CA HIS A 62 28.48 -16.95 29.13
C HIS A 62 28.13 -15.59 29.77
N PRO A 63 28.81 -15.19 30.87
CA PRO A 63 28.57 -13.88 31.49
C PRO A 63 29.12 -12.75 30.62
N HIS A 64 28.43 -11.61 30.59
CA HIS A 64 28.81 -10.46 29.76
C HIS A 64 28.29 -9.13 30.33
N ASP A 65 28.92 -8.02 29.97
CA ASP A 65 28.66 -6.69 30.58
C ASP A 65 27.84 -5.73 29.70
N TYR A 66 27.22 -6.20 28.62
CA TYR A 66 26.37 -5.36 27.76
C TYR A 66 25.22 -4.69 28.51
N THR A 67 24.92 -3.46 28.10
CA THR A 67 23.87 -2.58 28.62
C THR A 67 22.79 -2.34 27.59
N ALA A 68 21.69 -1.67 27.98
CA ALA A 68 20.55 -1.47 27.08
C ALA A 68 20.93 -0.56 25.90
N GLU A 69 21.81 0.40 26.15
CA GLU A 69 22.32 1.39 25.22
C GLU A 69 23.15 0.80 24.07
N ASP A 70 23.70 -0.41 24.25
CA ASP A 70 24.50 -1.11 23.25
C ASP A 70 23.64 -1.76 22.14
N PHE A 71 22.31 -1.79 22.32
CA PHE A 71 21.39 -2.42 21.38
C PHE A 71 20.52 -1.41 20.64
N PRO A 72 20.21 -1.65 19.35
CA PRO A 72 19.40 -0.75 18.54
C PRO A 72 17.96 -0.58 19.06
N GLU A 73 17.45 -1.52 19.87
CA GLU A 73 16.16 -1.42 20.56
C GLU A 73 16.21 -0.72 21.93
N TYR A 74 17.39 -0.32 22.41
CA TYR A 74 17.61 0.23 23.75
C TYR A 74 17.10 -0.69 24.88
N SER A 75 17.23 -2.02 24.70
CA SER A 75 16.73 -3.02 25.66
C SER A 75 17.29 -4.41 25.41
N LEU A 76 18.05 -4.97 26.37
CA LEU A 76 18.52 -6.37 26.33
C LEU A 76 17.34 -7.36 26.32
N LYS A 77 16.24 -7.02 27.00
CA LYS A 77 15.04 -7.85 27.07
C LYS A 77 14.33 -7.94 25.71
N GLU A 78 14.29 -6.83 24.96
CA GLU A 78 13.72 -6.80 23.61
C GLU A 78 14.66 -7.45 22.59
N ALA A 79 15.98 -7.30 22.74
CA ALA A 79 16.99 -8.00 21.96
C ALA A 79 16.93 -9.53 22.14
N SER A 80 16.37 -10.01 23.26
CA SER A 80 16.08 -11.43 23.51
C SER A 80 17.34 -12.27 23.27
N ASN A 81 17.29 -13.33 22.46
CA ASN A 81 18.43 -14.06 21.94
C ASN A 81 18.60 -13.88 20.43
N TYR A 82 18.17 -12.73 19.90
CA TYR A 82 18.31 -12.44 18.48
C TYR A 82 19.73 -12.00 18.18
N CYS A 83 20.22 -12.32 16.98
CA CYS A 83 21.56 -11.90 16.56
C CYS A 83 21.64 -10.37 16.50
N ARG A 84 22.67 -9.76 17.08
CA ARG A 84 22.88 -8.31 17.14
C ARG A 84 24.36 -7.99 16.90
N ASN A 85 24.67 -6.75 16.60
CA ASN A 85 26.06 -6.33 16.47
C ASN A 85 26.36 -5.09 17.33
N PRO A 86 26.42 -5.24 18.67
CA PRO A 86 26.65 -4.12 19.58
C PRO A 86 28.05 -3.50 19.46
N GLU A 87 29.03 -4.25 18.93
CA GLU A 87 30.44 -3.84 18.81
C GLU A 87 30.85 -3.49 17.37
N GLU A 88 29.90 -3.39 16.44
CA GLU A 88 30.15 -3.10 15.01
C GLU A 88 31.17 -4.05 14.34
N GLU A 89 31.19 -5.33 14.77
CA GLU A 89 32.05 -6.37 14.22
C GLU A 89 31.97 -6.45 12.68
N GLU A 90 33.13 -6.49 12.01
CA GLU A 90 33.21 -6.44 10.54
C GLU A 90 32.46 -7.61 9.87
N ASP A 91 32.46 -8.78 10.51
CA ASP A 91 31.86 -10.01 9.98
C ASP A 91 30.33 -10.06 10.13
N GLY A 92 29.73 -9.16 10.91
CA GLY A 92 28.28 -8.99 10.99
C GLY A 92 27.64 -9.33 12.35
N PRO A 93 26.28 -9.34 12.41
CA PRO A 93 25.56 -9.69 13.63
C PRO A 93 25.92 -11.07 14.15
N TRP A 94 26.04 -11.18 15.47
CA TRP A 94 26.45 -12.37 16.19
C TRP A 94 25.60 -12.56 17.45
N CYS A 95 25.82 -13.65 18.18
CA CYS A 95 25.26 -13.84 19.51
C CYS A 95 26.18 -14.71 20.37
N PHE A 96 26.10 -14.58 21.70
CA PHE A 96 26.60 -15.62 22.60
C PHE A 96 25.85 -16.92 22.33
N THR A 97 26.50 -18.06 22.50
CA THR A 97 25.86 -19.36 22.23
C THR A 97 25.39 -20.05 23.51
N GLN A 98 24.45 -20.98 23.40
CA GLN A 98 24.07 -21.87 24.52
C GLN A 98 25.06 -23.02 24.76
N ASP A 99 26.10 -23.13 23.93
CA ASP A 99 27.17 -24.13 24.04
C ASP A 99 28.24 -23.61 25.02
N PRO A 100 28.45 -24.25 26.19
CA PRO A 100 29.45 -23.80 27.17
C PRO A 100 30.89 -23.78 26.63
N ASP A 101 31.18 -24.52 25.56
CA ASP A 101 32.51 -24.59 24.95
C ASP A 101 32.72 -23.55 23.83
N VAL A 102 31.67 -22.84 23.42
CA VAL A 102 31.72 -21.80 22.36
C VAL A 102 31.04 -20.53 22.88
N GLU A 103 31.85 -19.55 23.27
CA GLU A 103 31.39 -18.30 23.87
C GLU A 103 30.41 -17.54 22.96
N TRP A 104 30.81 -17.24 21.73
CA TRP A 104 29.98 -16.54 20.76
C TRP A 104 30.30 -16.99 19.33
N GLU A 105 29.39 -16.70 18.39
CA GLU A 105 29.59 -16.99 16.98
C GLU A 105 28.72 -16.06 16.10
N ILE A 106 29.19 -15.75 14.89
CA ILE A 106 28.47 -14.94 13.90
C ILE A 106 27.18 -15.61 13.41
N CYS A 107 26.19 -14.80 13.09
CA CYS A 107 24.94 -15.20 12.47
C CYS A 107 24.92 -14.83 10.98
N SER A 108 24.28 -15.67 10.18
CA SER A 108 24.13 -15.45 8.74
C SER A 108 22.98 -14.47 8.42
N VAL A 109 23.03 -13.25 8.97
CA VAL A 109 22.02 -12.21 8.70
C VAL A 109 22.24 -11.62 7.30
N PRO A 110 21.26 -11.71 6.37
CA PRO A 110 21.42 -11.23 5.01
C PRO A 110 21.46 -9.70 4.99
N LYS A 111 22.26 -9.13 4.08
CA LYS A 111 22.21 -7.71 3.78
C LYS A 111 20.98 -7.40 2.92
N CYS A 112 20.29 -6.32 3.21
CA CYS A 112 19.25 -5.83 2.30
C CYS A 112 19.92 -5.50 0.95
N HIS A 113 19.30 -5.90 -0.18
CA HIS A 113 19.90 -6.00 -1.53
C HIS A 113 21.02 -4.97 -1.85
N ASP A 114 22.14 -5.44 -2.40
CA ASP A 114 23.20 -4.55 -2.88
C ASP A 114 22.73 -3.79 -4.13
N LYS A 115 22.60 -2.47 -3.96
CA LYS A 115 22.33 -1.43 -4.99
C LYS A 115 21.14 -1.71 -5.91
N PRO A 116 19.92 -1.74 -5.37
CA PRO A 116 18.75 -1.62 -6.21
C PRO A 116 18.81 -0.29 -6.99
N GLU A 117 18.57 -0.34 -8.31
CA GLU A 117 18.27 0.85 -9.13
C GLU A 117 16.85 1.38 -8.90
N CYS A 118 16.20 0.87 -7.85
CA CYS A 118 14.85 1.16 -7.44
C CYS A 118 14.83 1.39 -5.92
N ARG A 119 13.72 1.92 -5.39
CA ARG A 119 13.53 2.18 -3.95
C ARG A 119 12.52 1.23 -3.31
N PHE A 120 12.68 0.96 -2.03
CA PHE A 120 11.77 0.11 -1.27
C PHE A 120 10.82 0.92 -0.39
N THR A 121 11.28 2.05 0.13
CA THR A 121 10.50 2.92 1.01
C THR A 121 10.20 4.25 0.33
N GLU A 122 9.17 4.94 0.80
CA GLU A 122 8.82 6.28 0.31
C GLU A 122 10.02 7.22 0.39
N LYS A 123 10.62 7.32 1.58
CA LYS A 123 11.81 8.14 1.83
C LYS A 123 13.04 7.69 1.03
N ALA A 124 13.12 6.42 0.66
CA ALA A 124 14.23 5.84 -0.08
C ALA A 124 15.63 6.19 0.49
N VAL A 125 15.74 6.27 1.83
CA VAL A 125 17.04 6.49 2.50
C VAL A 125 18.00 5.36 2.17
N GLU A 126 17.46 4.17 1.93
CA GLU A 126 18.16 2.98 1.49
C GLU A 126 18.61 3.01 0.02
N TYR A 127 18.14 3.95 -0.80
CA TYR A 127 18.49 3.98 -2.22
C TYR A 127 19.99 4.23 -2.42
N LYS A 128 20.66 3.27 -3.07
CA LYS A 128 22.08 3.32 -3.41
C LYS A 128 22.36 3.10 -4.90
N GLY A 129 21.35 3.27 -5.75
CA GLY A 129 21.47 3.19 -7.21
C GLY A 129 22.24 4.36 -7.82
N SER A 130 22.29 4.39 -9.16
CA SER A 130 23.16 5.26 -9.96
C SER A 130 22.44 6.37 -10.73
N LEU A 131 21.16 6.61 -10.46
CA LEU A 131 20.43 7.73 -11.04
C LEU A 131 21.11 9.05 -10.66
N SER A 132 21.41 9.89 -11.67
CA SER A 132 22.16 11.15 -11.54
C SER A 132 21.46 12.34 -12.22
N LYS A 133 20.14 12.24 -12.37
CA LYS A 133 19.29 13.30 -12.92
C LYS A 133 18.09 13.52 -12.01
N SER A 134 17.66 14.78 -11.88
CA SER A 134 16.40 15.13 -11.23
C SER A 134 15.19 14.74 -12.08
N TRP A 135 14.00 14.80 -11.48
CA TRP A 135 12.71 14.49 -12.12
C TRP A 135 12.45 15.29 -13.42
N ASP A 136 13.01 16.49 -13.54
CA ASP A 136 12.89 17.35 -14.72
C ASP A 136 14.00 17.13 -15.76
N GLY A 137 14.87 16.13 -15.55
CA GLY A 137 15.96 15.75 -16.44
C GLY A 137 17.25 16.55 -16.27
N THR A 138 17.31 17.49 -15.31
CA THR A 138 18.52 18.27 -15.02
C THR A 138 19.60 17.38 -14.39
N ASP A 139 20.86 17.55 -14.80
CA ASP A 139 21.98 16.77 -14.26
C ASP A 139 22.31 17.18 -12.82
N CYS A 140 22.54 16.19 -11.97
CA CYS A 140 22.98 16.38 -10.60
C CYS A 140 24.44 16.83 -10.53
N LEU A 141 24.75 17.75 -9.61
CA LEU A 141 26.10 18.10 -9.20
C LEU A 141 26.74 16.98 -8.39
N PHE A 142 28.06 16.88 -8.46
CA PHE A 142 28.82 15.95 -7.63
C PHE A 142 28.81 16.39 -6.16
N TRP A 143 28.56 15.45 -5.26
CA TRP A 143 28.49 15.71 -3.82
C TRP A 143 29.79 16.26 -3.25
N ASN A 144 30.94 15.87 -3.81
CA ASN A 144 32.26 16.34 -3.40
C ASN A 144 32.66 17.70 -3.99
N GLU A 145 31.90 18.22 -4.96
CA GLU A 145 32.12 19.55 -5.56
C GLU A 145 31.27 20.65 -4.91
N LEU A 146 30.38 20.27 -3.98
CA LEU A 146 29.57 21.23 -3.22
C LEU A 146 30.44 22.01 -2.22
N SER A 147 30.14 23.30 -2.09
CA SER A 147 30.79 24.19 -1.11
C SER A 147 30.54 23.81 0.35
N THR A 148 29.53 22.96 0.60
CA THR A 148 29.12 22.49 1.93
C THR A 148 29.14 20.97 1.97
N SER A 149 29.84 20.38 2.93
CA SER A 149 29.83 18.92 3.14
C SER A 149 28.48 18.47 3.70
N ILE A 150 27.86 17.49 3.05
CA ILE A 150 26.59 16.90 3.50
C ILE A 150 26.90 15.58 4.22
N GLU A 151 26.43 15.44 5.46
CA GLU A 151 26.58 14.21 6.25
C GLU A 151 25.78 13.06 5.61
N GLY A 152 26.30 11.83 5.60
CA GLY A 152 25.61 10.67 5.02
C GLY A 152 25.80 10.41 3.52
N VAL A 153 26.60 11.24 2.83
CA VAL A 153 27.09 10.99 1.45
C VAL A 153 28.62 11.00 1.40
N ASN A 154 29.21 10.23 0.49
CA ASN A 154 30.67 10.14 0.33
C ASN A 154 31.10 10.14 -1.15
N GLU A 155 32.41 10.10 -1.41
CA GLU A 155 32.98 10.13 -2.78
C GLU A 155 32.44 9.03 -3.70
N LYS A 156 32.04 7.87 -3.16
CA LYS A 156 31.46 6.77 -3.95
C LYS A 156 30.05 7.09 -4.45
N ASP A 157 29.36 8.05 -3.84
CA ASP A 157 28.04 8.50 -4.25
C ASP A 157 28.08 9.45 -5.45
N LYS A 158 29.27 9.91 -5.89
CA LYS A 158 29.47 10.73 -7.10
C LYS A 158 28.50 11.91 -7.17
N ASN A 159 27.57 11.90 -8.13
CA ASN A 159 26.45 12.82 -8.27
C ASN A 159 25.10 12.07 -8.25
N PHE A 160 25.07 10.88 -7.67
CA PHE A 160 23.86 10.05 -7.64
C PHE A 160 22.84 10.60 -6.66
N CYS A 161 21.56 10.42 -6.96
CA CYS A 161 20.45 10.83 -6.10
C CYS A 161 20.52 10.12 -4.74
N ARG A 162 20.38 10.88 -3.66
CA ARG A 162 20.47 10.38 -2.28
C ARG A 162 19.45 11.07 -1.39
N ASN A 163 19.12 10.43 -0.27
CA ASN A 163 18.34 11.05 0.79
C ASN A 163 19.08 10.97 2.15
N PRO A 164 20.22 11.67 2.29
CA PRO A 164 21.07 11.54 3.49
C PRO A 164 20.37 12.00 4.78
N ASN A 165 19.53 13.02 4.68
CA ASN A 165 18.87 13.63 5.84
C ASN A 165 17.51 12.99 6.17
N GLY A 166 17.15 11.89 5.50
CA GLY A 166 15.87 11.22 5.71
C GLY A 166 14.66 12.11 5.41
N MET A 167 14.83 13.05 4.47
CA MET A 167 13.81 13.97 3.99
C MET A 167 12.56 13.20 3.60
N TRP A 168 11.40 13.68 4.07
CA TRP A 168 10.15 13.00 3.80
C TRP A 168 9.78 13.09 2.31
N GLU A 169 10.42 13.97 1.53
CA GLU A 169 10.26 14.19 0.08
C GLU A 169 10.94 13.12 -0.78
N GLY A 170 11.82 12.32 -0.19
CA GLY A 170 12.56 11.27 -0.87
C GLY A 170 13.92 11.71 -1.41
N PRO A 171 14.55 10.87 -2.25
CA PRO A 171 15.91 11.09 -2.73
C PRO A 171 15.96 12.20 -3.77
N GLY A 172 17.02 12.99 -3.70
CA GLY A 172 17.26 14.11 -4.59
C GLY A 172 18.75 14.39 -4.73
N CYS A 173 19.04 15.50 -5.40
CA CYS A 173 20.40 15.99 -5.60
C CYS A 173 20.39 17.51 -5.76
N TYR A 174 21.57 18.12 -5.65
CA TYR A 174 21.75 19.52 -6.00
C TYR A 174 21.98 19.64 -7.51
N VAL A 175 21.30 20.59 -8.16
CA VAL A 175 21.49 20.88 -9.61
C VAL A 175 22.21 22.21 -9.84
N ALA A 176 22.32 23.02 -8.80
CA ALA A 176 23.15 24.22 -8.70
C ALA A 176 23.49 24.43 -7.21
N GLU A 177 24.44 25.33 -6.90
CA GLU A 177 24.74 25.67 -5.50
C GLU A 177 23.47 26.07 -4.74
N ASN A 178 23.17 25.37 -3.65
CA ASN A 178 21.98 25.56 -2.82
C ASN A 178 20.63 25.34 -3.53
N VAL A 179 20.60 24.68 -4.69
CA VAL A 179 19.36 24.34 -5.40
C VAL A 179 19.14 22.83 -5.38
N TRP A 180 18.29 22.36 -4.46
CA TRP A 180 17.88 20.97 -4.34
C TRP A 180 16.77 20.61 -5.33
N ARG A 181 16.86 19.44 -5.95
CA ARG A 181 15.80 18.86 -6.79
C ARG A 181 15.62 17.39 -6.44
N LEU A 182 14.37 16.93 -6.44
CA LEU A 182 14.04 15.53 -6.25
C LEU A 182 14.39 14.71 -7.49
N CYS A 183 14.65 13.43 -7.28
CA CYS A 183 14.84 12.47 -8.34
C CYS A 183 13.64 11.52 -8.41
N GLU A 184 13.29 11.10 -9.62
CA GLU A 184 12.25 10.11 -9.83
C GLU A 184 12.85 8.71 -9.81
N ILE A 185 12.57 7.96 -8.75
CA ILE A 185 13.09 6.60 -8.55
C ILE A 185 11.91 5.62 -8.50
N GLU A 186 11.95 4.62 -9.37
CA GLU A 186 10.93 3.57 -9.41
C GLU A 186 10.96 2.74 -8.13
N TYR A 187 9.79 2.24 -7.72
CA TYR A 187 9.74 1.27 -6.63
C TYR A 187 10.28 -0.07 -7.11
N CYS A 188 11.06 -0.73 -6.27
CA CYS A 188 11.45 -2.10 -6.54
C CYS A 188 10.18 -2.94 -6.56
N LYS A 189 9.96 -3.70 -7.64
CA LYS A 189 8.87 -4.67 -7.72
C LYS A 189 9.00 -5.61 -6.51
N PRO A 190 8.05 -5.59 -5.56
CA PRO A 190 8.20 -6.36 -4.33
C PRO A 190 8.11 -7.88 -4.56
N ALA A 191 9.05 -8.58 -3.95
CA ALA A 191 9.06 -10.00 -3.68
C ALA A 191 7.88 -10.37 -2.76
N THR A 192 6.90 -11.14 -3.25
CA THR A 192 5.70 -11.51 -2.47
C THR A 192 6.09 -12.41 -1.28
N GLN A 193 5.87 -12.00 -0.02
CA GLN A 193 6.23 -12.80 1.18
C GLN A 193 5.31 -14.01 1.43
N CYS A 194 4.21 -14.12 0.70
CA CYS A 194 3.25 -15.21 0.77
C CYS A 194 2.92 -15.68 -0.66
N LYS A 195 2.53 -16.95 -0.81
CA LYS A 195 2.07 -17.49 -2.09
C LYS A 195 0.59 -17.18 -2.29
N ARG A 196 0.14 -16.97 -3.52
CA ARG A 196 -1.27 -16.66 -3.85
C ARG A 196 -2.02 -17.90 -4.31
N THR A 197 -1.31 -18.85 -4.90
CA THR A 197 -1.84 -20.14 -5.35
C THR A 197 -1.30 -21.27 -4.48
N GLN A 198 -1.94 -22.44 -4.55
CA GLN A 198 -1.46 -23.63 -3.85
C GLN A 198 -0.03 -24.01 -4.27
N THR A 199 0.27 -23.90 -5.57
CA THR A 199 1.57 -24.20 -6.16
C THR A 199 2.58 -23.09 -5.88
N GLY A 200 2.17 -21.83 -5.78
CA GLY A 200 3.09 -20.72 -5.52
C GLY A 200 4.13 -20.53 -6.62
N ALA A 201 3.80 -20.83 -7.88
CA ALA A 201 4.69 -20.60 -9.02
C ALA A 201 5.04 -19.11 -9.18
N GLU A 202 4.11 -18.24 -8.79
CA GLU A 202 4.24 -16.80 -8.76
C GLU A 202 5.02 -16.26 -7.55
N TYR A 203 5.43 -17.12 -6.61
CA TYR A 203 6.07 -16.68 -5.37
C TYR A 203 7.46 -16.11 -5.66
N SER A 204 7.64 -14.82 -5.38
CA SER A 204 8.88 -14.08 -5.57
C SER A 204 9.54 -13.66 -4.25
N GLY A 205 9.02 -14.11 -3.10
CA GLY A 205 9.53 -13.77 -1.77
C GLY A 205 10.98 -14.17 -1.50
N SER A 206 11.56 -13.66 -0.41
CA SER A 206 12.97 -13.85 -0.06
C SER A 206 13.24 -15.00 0.94
N LEU A 207 12.28 -15.88 1.19
CA LEU A 207 12.49 -17.02 2.09
C LEU A 207 13.57 -17.94 1.50
N ALA A 208 14.65 -18.19 2.24
CA ALA A 208 15.79 -19.01 1.81
C ALA A 208 16.05 -20.19 2.76
N VAL A 209 14.98 -20.69 3.40
CA VAL A 209 15.02 -21.79 4.36
C VAL A 209 13.85 -22.74 4.12
N THR A 210 14.12 -24.05 4.21
CA THR A 210 13.10 -25.09 4.02
C THR A 210 12.15 -25.20 5.22
N LYS A 211 11.05 -25.95 5.09
CA LYS A 211 10.11 -26.19 6.19
C LYS A 211 10.74 -26.85 7.44
N SER A 212 11.87 -27.55 7.28
CA SER A 212 12.60 -28.19 8.38
C SER A 212 13.74 -27.33 8.93
N GLY A 213 13.91 -26.11 8.42
CA GLY A 213 14.94 -25.17 8.87
C GLY A 213 16.27 -25.27 8.12
N ARG A 214 16.33 -25.99 6.99
CA ARG A 214 17.58 -26.17 6.23
C ARG A 214 17.85 -24.96 5.34
N PRO A 215 19.08 -24.44 5.31
CA PRO A 215 19.42 -23.32 4.45
C PRO A 215 19.44 -23.74 2.97
N CYS A 216 18.95 -22.86 2.11
CA CYS A 216 18.88 -23.10 0.68
C CYS A 216 20.23 -22.85 -0.03
N GLN A 217 20.56 -23.73 -0.98
CA GLN A 217 21.62 -23.54 -1.97
C GLN A 217 21.20 -22.47 -2.98
N ARG A 218 22.16 -21.66 -3.45
CA ARG A 218 21.91 -20.67 -4.50
C ARG A 218 21.66 -21.33 -5.86
N TRP A 219 20.67 -20.84 -6.59
CA TRP A 219 20.28 -21.33 -7.92
C TRP A 219 21.34 -21.09 -9.00
N ASP A 220 22.24 -20.14 -8.80
CA ASP A 220 23.39 -19.88 -9.68
C ASP A 220 24.64 -20.71 -9.32
N THR A 221 24.54 -21.63 -8.35
CA THR A 221 25.66 -22.48 -7.91
C THR A 221 25.39 -23.97 -8.14
N GLN A 222 26.44 -24.75 -8.38
CA GLN A 222 26.35 -26.20 -8.66
C GLN A 222 26.85 -27.08 -7.50
N ALA A 223 26.88 -26.54 -6.28
CA ALA A 223 27.35 -27.23 -5.09
C ALA A 223 26.52 -26.81 -3.85
N PRO A 224 26.24 -27.73 -2.90
CA PRO A 224 26.67 -29.13 -2.88
C PRO A 224 25.95 -30.03 -3.92
N HIS A 225 24.80 -29.61 -4.43
CA HIS A 225 24.02 -30.37 -5.42
C HIS A 225 24.14 -29.78 -6.82
N ASN A 226 24.39 -30.63 -7.80
CA ASN A 226 24.34 -30.26 -9.22
C ASN A 226 22.88 -30.31 -9.72
N HIS A 227 22.44 -29.33 -10.53
CA HIS A 227 21.06 -29.22 -10.99
C HIS A 227 20.90 -28.54 -12.35
N SER A 228 19.74 -28.75 -13.00
CA SER A 228 19.39 -28.23 -14.33
C SER A 228 18.45 -27.01 -14.30
N PHE A 229 18.32 -26.33 -13.16
CA PHE A 229 17.46 -25.15 -12.99
C PHE A 229 18.26 -23.86 -13.19
N ASN A 230 18.77 -23.69 -14.41
CA ASN A 230 19.71 -22.66 -14.82
C ASN A 230 19.19 -21.81 -15.99
N ASN A 231 17.88 -21.84 -16.26
CA ASN A 231 17.21 -20.92 -17.18
C ASN A 231 16.43 -19.86 -16.37
N PRO A 232 16.75 -18.56 -16.48
CA PRO A 232 16.02 -17.47 -15.81
C PRO A 232 14.51 -17.47 -16.11
N GLU A 233 14.06 -17.89 -17.30
CA GLU A 233 12.63 -17.90 -17.68
C GLU A 233 11.76 -18.84 -16.82
N GLN A 234 12.38 -19.71 -16.02
CA GLN A 234 11.69 -20.60 -15.09
C GLN A 234 11.39 -19.95 -13.73
N PHE A 235 11.86 -18.72 -13.53
CA PHE A 235 11.76 -17.98 -12.28
C PHE A 235 10.95 -16.68 -12.47
N PRO A 236 10.32 -16.16 -11.41
CA PRO A 236 9.67 -14.84 -11.44
C PRO A 236 10.64 -13.67 -11.69
N GLU A 237 11.93 -13.84 -11.37
CA GLU A 237 12.99 -12.85 -11.55
C GLU A 237 13.62 -12.89 -12.95
N GLU A 238 14.27 -11.79 -13.38
CA GLU A 238 14.81 -11.66 -14.74
C GLU A 238 16.21 -12.29 -14.89
N THR A 239 16.92 -12.55 -13.79
CA THR A 239 18.23 -13.24 -13.79
C THR A 239 18.41 -14.25 -12.65
N LEU A 240 19.20 -15.31 -12.85
CA LEU A 240 19.49 -16.31 -11.79
C LEU A 240 20.22 -15.70 -10.57
N SER A 241 21.01 -14.65 -10.77
CA SER A 241 21.67 -13.95 -9.66
C SER A 241 20.66 -13.25 -8.75
N GLU A 242 19.55 -12.75 -9.31
CA GLU A 242 18.44 -12.14 -8.55
C GLU A 242 17.62 -13.20 -7.80
N VAL A 243 17.46 -14.41 -8.35
CA VAL A 243 16.80 -15.53 -7.67
C VAL A 243 17.56 -15.94 -6.39
N SER A 244 18.88 -15.69 -6.34
CA SER A 244 19.75 -15.99 -5.19
C SER A 244 19.59 -17.46 -4.73
N ASN A 245 19.24 -17.71 -3.46
CA ASN A 245 18.88 -19.00 -2.89
C ASN A 245 17.41 -19.03 -2.41
N PHE A 246 16.56 -18.15 -2.92
CA PHE A 246 15.19 -18.05 -2.44
C PHE A 246 14.34 -19.25 -2.88
N CYS A 247 13.37 -19.63 -2.08
CA CYS A 247 12.44 -20.70 -2.39
C CYS A 247 11.62 -20.36 -3.63
N ARG A 248 11.59 -21.24 -4.63
CA ARG A 248 10.90 -21.03 -5.91
C ARG A 248 10.20 -22.31 -6.34
N ASN A 249 9.31 -22.21 -7.33
CA ASN A 249 8.64 -23.39 -7.88
C ASN A 249 8.81 -23.51 -9.41
N PRO A 250 10.05 -23.66 -9.90
CA PRO A 250 10.33 -23.69 -11.34
C PRO A 250 9.77 -24.92 -12.06
N ASP A 251 9.38 -25.98 -11.33
CA ASP A 251 8.81 -27.22 -11.86
C ASP A 251 7.29 -27.35 -11.62
N ASN A 252 6.61 -26.29 -11.15
CA ASN A 252 5.18 -26.30 -10.83
C ASN A 252 4.77 -27.45 -9.88
N SER A 253 5.64 -27.80 -8.93
CA SER A 253 5.36 -28.81 -7.91
C SER A 253 4.05 -28.51 -7.14
N PRO A 254 3.18 -29.51 -6.93
CA PRO A 254 1.95 -29.35 -6.15
C PRO A 254 2.22 -29.11 -4.65
N ASP A 255 3.42 -29.41 -4.17
CA ASP A 255 3.85 -29.24 -2.78
C ASP A 255 4.22 -27.78 -2.43
N GLY A 256 4.19 -26.89 -3.42
CA GLY A 256 4.53 -25.48 -3.28
C GLY A 256 6.00 -25.17 -3.60
N PRO A 257 6.45 -23.93 -3.32
CA PRO A 257 7.84 -23.55 -3.58
C PRO A 257 8.81 -24.30 -2.68
N TRP A 258 10.00 -24.55 -3.22
CA TRP A 258 11.04 -25.39 -2.63
C TRP A 258 12.42 -24.81 -2.97
N CYS A 259 13.46 -25.37 -2.37
CA CYS A 259 14.84 -25.06 -2.75
C CYS A 259 15.73 -26.31 -2.65
N LEU A 260 16.87 -26.27 -3.34
CA LEU A 260 17.98 -27.19 -3.06
C LEU A 260 18.55 -26.85 -1.69
N THR A 261 18.97 -27.84 -0.90
CA THR A 261 19.49 -27.56 0.45
C THR A 261 21.02 -27.58 0.49
N LEU A 262 21.64 -26.91 1.46
CA LEU A 262 23.09 -27.05 1.69
C LEU A 262 23.48 -28.35 2.42
N ASP A 263 22.51 -29.18 2.83
CA ASP A 263 22.79 -30.50 3.39
C ASP A 263 23.14 -31.48 2.25
N PRO A 264 24.34 -32.11 2.25
CA PRO A 264 24.75 -33.05 1.20
C PRO A 264 23.87 -34.31 1.11
N ASP A 265 23.14 -34.68 2.17
CA ASP A 265 22.26 -35.85 2.21
C ASP A 265 20.82 -35.53 1.76
N ILE A 266 20.43 -34.25 1.75
CA ILE A 266 19.07 -33.80 1.39
C ILE A 266 19.14 -32.87 0.18
N ILE A 267 18.87 -33.42 -1.02
CA ILE A 267 19.00 -32.68 -2.28
C ILE A 267 18.06 -31.46 -2.34
N ARG A 268 16.76 -31.66 -2.08
CA ARG A 268 15.76 -30.58 -2.09
C ARG A 268 14.69 -30.81 -1.04
N GLU A 269 14.08 -29.72 -0.59
CA GLU A 269 12.93 -29.77 0.31
C GLU A 269 11.99 -28.58 0.09
N SER A 270 10.70 -28.77 0.34
CA SER A 270 9.70 -27.70 0.26
C SER A 270 9.88 -26.64 1.36
N CYS A 271 9.53 -25.42 1.01
CA CYS A 271 9.55 -24.28 1.92
C CYS A 271 8.18 -24.01 2.50
N HIS A 272 8.13 -23.62 3.78
CA HIS A 272 6.88 -23.24 4.43
C HIS A 272 6.52 -21.79 4.08
N ILE A 273 5.78 -21.62 2.99
CA ILE A 273 5.31 -20.30 2.55
C ILE A 273 3.81 -20.21 2.76
N PRO A 274 3.32 -19.28 3.60
CA PRO A 274 1.90 -19.12 3.84
C PRO A 274 1.19 -18.65 2.57
N ILE A 275 -0.07 -19.07 2.39
CA ILE A 275 -0.94 -18.41 1.42
C ILE A 275 -1.33 -17.05 2.01
N CYS A 276 -1.38 -16.00 1.19
CA CYS A 276 -1.79 -14.68 1.66
C CYS A 276 -3.21 -14.77 2.29
N ASP A 277 -3.32 -14.37 3.57
CA ASP A 277 -4.51 -14.30 4.46
C ASP A 277 -4.94 -15.53 5.30
N ASN A 278 -5.17 -15.28 6.60
CA ASN A 278 -5.54 -16.24 7.67
C ASN A 278 -7.07 -16.41 7.87
N CYS A 279 -7.86 -16.41 6.81
CA CYS A 279 -9.33 -16.43 6.88
C CYS A 279 -9.95 -17.49 5.98
N ALA A 280 -11.23 -17.84 6.19
CA ALA A 280 -11.93 -18.81 5.33
C ALA A 280 -12.60 -18.07 4.13
N PRO A 281 -12.30 -18.43 2.86
CA PRO A 281 -12.93 -17.80 1.70
C PRO A 281 -14.45 -18.03 1.71
N LYS A 282 -15.27 -16.96 1.53
CA LYS A 282 -16.75 -17.04 1.52
C LYS A 282 -17.31 -18.10 0.57
N GLN A 283 -16.61 -18.39 -0.53
CA GLN A 283 -17.04 -19.31 -1.58
C GLN A 283 -16.38 -20.70 -1.50
N GLN A 284 -15.36 -20.90 -0.66
CA GLN A 284 -14.61 -22.16 -0.56
C GLN A 284 -14.20 -22.48 0.88
N PRO A 285 -15.14 -22.91 1.75
CA PRO A 285 -14.86 -23.18 3.16
C PRO A 285 -13.84 -24.30 3.40
N ARG A 286 -13.68 -25.23 2.44
CA ARG A 286 -12.67 -26.30 2.48
C ARG A 286 -11.24 -25.82 2.27
N ALA A 287 -11.06 -24.65 1.67
CA ALA A 287 -9.74 -24.06 1.41
C ALA A 287 -9.10 -23.43 2.66
N TYR A 288 -9.77 -23.42 3.82
CA TYR A 288 -9.21 -22.87 5.05
C TYR A 288 -8.02 -23.71 5.57
N PHE A 289 -6.82 -23.12 5.54
CA PHE A 289 -5.56 -23.74 5.99
C PHE A 289 -5.06 -23.17 7.34
N GLY A 290 -5.77 -22.23 7.95
CA GLY A 290 -5.27 -21.49 9.12
C GLY A 290 -4.98 -22.36 10.35
N ASN A 291 -4.26 -21.80 11.33
CA ASN A 291 -3.73 -22.53 12.48
C ASN A 291 -4.65 -22.55 13.73
N LYS A 292 -5.95 -22.23 13.60
CA LYS A 292 -6.87 -22.21 14.73
C LYS A 292 -7.10 -23.62 15.27
N LYS A 293 -6.92 -23.82 16.58
CA LYS A 293 -7.03 -25.12 17.29
C LYS A 293 -8.14 -25.15 18.34
N THR A 294 -9.02 -24.14 18.37
CA THR A 294 -10.08 -24.02 19.37
C THR A 294 -11.46 -23.80 18.73
N THR A 295 -12.47 -24.39 19.34
CA THR A 295 -13.86 -24.36 18.86
C THR A 295 -14.57 -23.04 19.18
N SER A 296 -15.79 -22.88 18.68
CA SER A 296 -16.64 -21.72 18.94
C SER A 296 -16.93 -21.49 20.43
N THR A 297 -17.00 -22.56 21.23
CA THR A 297 -17.19 -22.49 22.69
C THR A 297 -15.88 -22.51 23.47
N GLY A 298 -14.72 -22.51 22.79
CA GLY A 298 -13.40 -22.45 23.41
C GLY A 298 -12.82 -23.81 23.81
N LYS A 299 -13.35 -24.93 23.32
CA LYS A 299 -12.75 -26.26 23.55
C LYS A 299 -11.55 -26.48 22.64
N ASP A 300 -10.58 -27.26 23.09
CA ASP A 300 -9.41 -27.62 22.30
C ASP A 300 -9.74 -28.72 21.29
N CYS A 301 -9.26 -28.53 20.07
CA CYS A 301 -9.39 -29.51 18.98
C CYS A 301 -8.44 -30.70 19.20
N ARG A 302 -8.89 -31.89 18.81
CA ARG A 302 -8.08 -33.11 18.77
C ARG A 302 -7.45 -33.35 17.39
N LEU A 303 -6.42 -34.19 17.37
CA LEU A 303 -5.67 -34.53 16.16
C LEU A 303 -6.55 -35.25 15.14
N TRP A 304 -6.49 -34.82 13.87
CA TRP A 304 -7.20 -35.47 12.76
C TRP A 304 -6.73 -36.89 12.49
N SER A 305 -5.45 -37.16 12.74
CA SER A 305 -4.84 -38.48 12.57
C SER A 305 -5.43 -39.56 13.49
N LEU A 306 -6.23 -39.19 14.49
CA LEU A 306 -6.99 -40.13 15.33
C LEU A 306 -8.29 -40.61 14.67
N HIS A 307 -8.80 -39.87 13.68
CA HIS A 307 -10.13 -40.08 13.08
C HIS A 307 -10.09 -40.26 11.55
N TYR A 308 -9.02 -39.85 10.88
CA TYR A 308 -8.83 -39.98 9.43
C TYR A 308 -7.53 -40.70 9.09
N ASN A 309 -7.52 -41.44 7.99
CA ASN A 309 -6.32 -42.11 7.47
C ASN A 309 -5.59 -41.24 6.44
N GLU A 310 -4.27 -41.42 6.30
CA GLU A 310 -3.49 -40.66 5.30
C GLU A 310 -3.94 -40.87 3.84
N SER A 311 -4.63 -41.97 3.53
CA SER A 311 -5.25 -42.16 2.21
C SER A 311 -6.37 -41.14 1.91
N GLU A 312 -6.89 -40.46 2.94
CA GLU A 312 -7.93 -39.43 2.83
C GLU A 312 -7.35 -38.01 2.82
N SER A 313 -6.03 -37.87 2.67
CA SER A 313 -5.30 -36.59 2.65
C SER A 313 -5.86 -35.57 1.67
N THR A 314 -6.39 -36.01 0.53
CA THR A 314 -7.05 -35.16 -0.47
C THR A 314 -8.26 -34.39 0.07
N ARG A 315 -8.85 -34.83 1.20
CA ARG A 315 -9.95 -34.13 1.88
C ARG A 315 -9.49 -32.89 2.62
N PHE A 316 -8.22 -32.85 3.00
CA PHE A 316 -7.62 -31.77 3.76
C PHE A 316 -6.88 -30.80 2.83
N PRO A 317 -6.96 -29.50 3.07
CA PRO A 317 -6.18 -28.51 2.34
C PRO A 317 -4.66 -28.68 2.61
N ASP A 318 -4.30 -29.37 3.68
CA ASP A 318 -2.95 -29.78 4.11
C ASP A 318 -2.30 -30.83 3.22
N SER A 319 -3.05 -31.46 2.31
CA SER A 319 -2.61 -32.60 1.50
C SER A 319 -2.01 -33.76 2.32
N SER A 320 -2.22 -33.76 3.64
CA SER A 320 -1.85 -34.79 4.60
C SER A 320 -2.71 -34.66 5.86
N VAL A 321 -3.14 -35.79 6.40
CA VAL A 321 -3.91 -35.82 7.65
C VAL A 321 -3.03 -35.52 8.86
N LYS A 322 -1.77 -35.97 8.86
CA LYS A 322 -0.79 -35.61 9.89
C LYS A 322 -0.47 -34.12 9.89
N SER A 323 -0.29 -33.51 8.71
CA SER A 323 0.00 -32.08 8.59
C SER A 323 -1.16 -31.19 9.04
N ALA A 324 -2.40 -31.69 8.96
CA ALA A 324 -3.56 -30.98 9.50
C ALA A 324 -3.56 -30.88 11.04
N GLU A 325 -2.68 -31.62 11.73
CA GLU A 325 -2.56 -31.69 13.19
C GLU A 325 -3.93 -31.75 13.88
N ASN A 326 -4.22 -30.78 14.74
CA ASN A 326 -5.52 -30.53 15.37
C ASN A 326 -6.12 -29.19 14.94
N PHE A 327 -5.76 -28.68 13.77
CA PHE A 327 -6.29 -27.41 13.28
C PHE A 327 -7.74 -27.55 12.82
N CYS A 328 -8.53 -26.48 12.88
CA CYS A 328 -9.89 -26.49 12.33
C CYS A 328 -9.86 -26.69 10.81
N ARG A 329 -10.64 -27.63 10.28
CA ARG A 329 -10.70 -27.98 8.84
C ARG A 329 -12.13 -28.28 8.41
N ASN A 330 -12.37 -28.32 7.10
CA ASN A 330 -13.67 -28.74 6.56
C ASN A 330 -13.51 -29.87 5.52
N PRO A 331 -13.07 -31.08 5.96
CA PRO A 331 -12.84 -32.20 5.05
C PRO A 331 -14.12 -32.70 4.38
N THR A 332 -15.28 -32.39 4.96
CA THR A 332 -16.62 -32.69 4.44
C THR A 332 -17.13 -31.69 3.40
N ASN A 333 -16.43 -30.56 3.22
CA ASN A 333 -16.86 -29.44 2.37
C ASN A 333 -18.31 -28.97 2.64
N ASN A 334 -18.74 -28.97 3.90
CA ASN A 334 -20.09 -28.57 4.27
C ASN A 334 -20.21 -27.03 4.36
N GLY A 335 -21.41 -26.49 4.19
CA GLY A 335 -21.65 -25.04 4.25
C GLY A 335 -21.48 -24.41 5.64
N ASN A 336 -21.21 -25.21 6.68
CA ASN A 336 -21.14 -24.77 8.07
C ASN A 336 -19.73 -24.31 8.50
N GLY A 337 -18.77 -24.30 7.56
CA GLY A 337 -17.42 -23.81 7.80
C GLY A 337 -16.47 -24.82 8.47
N PRO A 338 -15.25 -24.40 8.82
CA PRO A 338 -14.27 -25.26 9.48
C PRO A 338 -14.72 -25.73 10.88
N TRP A 339 -14.44 -26.99 11.19
CA TRP A 339 -14.78 -27.66 12.45
C TRP A 339 -13.61 -28.55 12.89
N CYS A 340 -13.70 -29.13 14.09
CA CYS A 340 -12.74 -30.14 14.56
C CYS A 340 -13.39 -31.13 15.54
N PHE A 341 -12.70 -32.22 15.86
CA PHE A 341 -13.10 -33.15 16.91
C PHE A 341 -12.76 -32.60 18.29
N ILE A 342 -13.66 -32.74 19.26
CA ILE A 342 -13.44 -32.35 20.65
C ILE A 342 -13.24 -33.56 21.57
N ASP A 343 -13.81 -34.70 21.22
CA ASP A 343 -13.79 -35.90 22.06
C ASP A 343 -13.46 -37.18 21.28
N ALA A 344 -12.94 -38.18 22.00
CA ALA A 344 -12.53 -39.46 21.42
C ALA A 344 -13.70 -40.32 20.92
N ASP A 345 -14.93 -39.97 21.32
CA ASP A 345 -16.17 -40.59 20.85
C ASP A 345 -16.60 -40.11 19.45
N GLY A 346 -15.83 -39.19 18.85
CA GLY A 346 -16.11 -38.62 17.54
C GLY A 346 -17.00 -37.37 17.58
N SER A 347 -17.25 -36.79 18.76
CA SER A 347 -17.96 -35.52 18.89
C SER A 347 -17.21 -34.39 18.19
N THR A 348 -17.93 -33.58 17.41
CA THR A 348 -17.38 -32.47 16.63
C THR A 348 -18.00 -31.14 17.05
N GLU A 349 -17.26 -30.07 16.83
CA GLU A 349 -17.75 -28.72 17.04
C GLU A 349 -17.20 -27.78 15.98
N SER A 350 -18.01 -26.80 15.57
CA SER A 350 -17.58 -25.75 14.65
C SER A 350 -16.52 -24.86 15.29
N CYS A 351 -15.61 -24.39 14.46
CA CYS A 351 -14.65 -23.37 14.85
C CYS A 351 -15.15 -21.99 14.42
N ASN A 352 -15.05 -21.01 15.30
CA ASN A 352 -15.35 -19.62 14.95
C ASN A 352 -14.22 -19.04 14.10
N ILE A 353 -14.21 -19.34 12.81
CA ILE A 353 -13.24 -18.81 11.85
C ILE A 353 -13.86 -17.60 11.18
N ASN A 354 -13.17 -16.46 11.24
CA ASN A 354 -13.59 -15.28 10.49
C ASN A 354 -13.61 -15.65 9.00
N THR A 355 -14.78 -15.48 8.37
CA THR A 355 -14.81 -15.41 6.90
C THR A 355 -13.88 -14.30 6.47
N CYS A 356 -13.15 -14.50 5.39
CA CYS A 356 -12.36 -13.43 4.81
C CYS A 356 -13.28 -12.21 4.68
N LYS A 357 -12.99 -11.17 5.45
CA LYS A 357 -13.53 -9.86 5.15
C LYS A 357 -12.92 -9.52 3.80
N SER A 358 -13.65 -9.80 2.73
CA SER A 358 -13.61 -8.89 1.59
C SER A 358 -14.12 -7.56 2.16
N SER A 359 -13.21 -6.77 2.71
CA SER A 359 -13.49 -5.38 3.08
C SER A 359 -13.34 -4.48 1.86
N ALA A 360 -12.58 -4.89 0.86
CA ALA A 360 -12.60 -4.29 -0.46
C ALA A 360 -13.80 -4.85 -1.24
N VAL A 361 -14.84 -4.04 -1.39
CA VAL A 361 -15.95 -4.30 -2.33
C VAL A 361 -15.49 -3.95 -3.75
N VAL A 362 -14.52 -3.04 -3.86
CA VAL A 362 -13.99 -2.51 -5.11
C VAL A 362 -12.51 -2.85 -5.25
N LYS A 363 -12.08 -3.15 -6.48
CA LYS A 363 -10.66 -3.36 -6.83
C LYS A 363 -10.10 -2.24 -7.69
N HIS A 364 -10.88 -1.79 -8.67
CA HIS A 364 -10.44 -0.81 -9.66
C HIS A 364 -11.34 0.42 -9.62
N ILE A 365 -10.74 1.60 -9.63
CA ILE A 365 -11.44 2.88 -9.57
C ILE A 365 -11.04 3.73 -10.76
N LEU A 366 -12.04 4.20 -11.49
CA LEU A 366 -11.91 5.30 -12.45
C LEU A 366 -12.66 6.51 -11.90
N HIS A 367 -11.93 7.58 -11.61
CA HIS A 367 -12.47 8.84 -11.12
C HIS A 367 -12.33 9.91 -12.20
N ILE A 368 -13.44 10.30 -12.82
CA ILE A 368 -13.49 11.31 -13.87
C ILE A 368 -13.88 12.65 -13.25
N GLY A 369 -12.96 13.60 -13.28
CA GLY A 369 -13.20 15.00 -12.98
C GLY A 369 -13.63 15.77 -14.23
N LEU A 370 -14.81 16.37 -14.20
CA LEU A 370 -15.30 17.28 -15.24
C LEU A 370 -15.14 18.73 -14.72
N ASP A 371 -14.13 19.45 -15.20
CA ASP A 371 -13.80 20.81 -14.70
C ASP A 371 -14.89 21.80 -15.11
N GLY A 372 -15.42 22.58 -14.16
CA GLY A 372 -16.41 23.61 -14.44
C GLY A 372 -17.78 23.09 -14.89
N PHE A 373 -18.23 21.90 -14.45
CA PHE A 373 -19.49 21.30 -14.90
C PHE A 373 -20.72 21.81 -14.14
N LYS A 374 -21.56 22.56 -14.85
CA LYS A 374 -22.84 23.12 -14.41
C LYS A 374 -24.00 22.59 -15.24
N LEU A 375 -24.94 21.92 -14.59
CA LEU A 375 -25.99 21.13 -15.24
C LEU A 375 -27.41 21.70 -15.07
N ASP A 376 -27.58 22.65 -14.17
CA ASP A 376 -28.88 23.27 -13.83
C ASP A 376 -29.49 24.10 -14.97
N CYS A 377 -28.70 24.50 -15.96
CA CYS A 377 -29.13 25.29 -17.12
C CYS A 377 -29.24 24.51 -18.43
N VAL A 378 -29.00 23.19 -18.45
CA VAL A 378 -29.00 22.38 -19.68
C VAL A 378 -30.17 21.40 -19.69
N PRO A 379 -31.02 21.39 -20.75
CA PRO A 379 -32.17 20.50 -20.80
C PRO A 379 -31.73 19.02 -20.87
N PRO A 380 -32.39 18.10 -20.14
CA PRO A 380 -32.06 16.67 -20.13
C PRO A 380 -31.95 16.00 -21.50
N THR A 381 -32.67 16.48 -22.51
CA THR A 381 -32.65 15.87 -23.85
C THR A 381 -31.31 15.93 -24.57
N LYS A 382 -30.37 16.79 -24.14
CA LYS A 382 -29.06 16.98 -24.79
C LYS A 382 -27.99 15.95 -24.38
N TYR A 383 -28.16 15.25 -23.26
CA TYR A 383 -27.10 14.38 -22.69
C TYR A 383 -27.63 12.98 -22.35
N PRO A 384 -27.91 12.14 -23.36
CA PRO A 384 -28.51 10.82 -23.15
C PRO A 384 -27.62 9.86 -22.34
N ASN A 385 -26.29 9.94 -22.45
CA ASN A 385 -25.40 9.00 -21.75
C ASN A 385 -25.35 9.28 -20.24
N LEU A 386 -25.22 10.55 -19.84
CA LEU A 386 -25.32 10.97 -18.43
C LEU A 386 -26.70 10.69 -17.85
N ASN A 387 -27.77 10.81 -18.64
CA ASN A 387 -29.11 10.41 -18.18
C ASN A 387 -29.27 8.90 -18.05
N ASN A 388 -28.66 8.11 -18.94
CA ASN A 388 -28.67 6.66 -18.82
C ASN A 388 -27.82 6.19 -17.65
N LEU A 389 -26.71 6.89 -17.35
CA LEU A 389 -25.86 6.60 -16.19
C LEU A 389 -26.67 6.61 -14.89
N LYS A 390 -27.62 7.53 -14.73
CA LYS A 390 -28.52 7.60 -13.56
C LYS A 390 -29.18 6.28 -13.22
N LYS A 391 -29.57 5.49 -14.22
CA LYS A 391 -30.23 4.18 -14.04
C LYS A 391 -29.32 3.10 -13.45
N THR A 392 -27.99 3.33 -13.49
CA THR A 392 -26.97 2.38 -13.04
C THR A 392 -26.10 2.94 -11.92
N ALA A 393 -26.37 4.17 -11.48
CA ALA A 393 -25.55 4.90 -10.52
C ALA A 393 -26.38 5.36 -9.31
N SER A 394 -25.68 5.67 -8.22
CA SER A 394 -26.13 6.65 -7.23
C SER A 394 -25.67 8.03 -7.67
N TRP A 395 -26.56 9.02 -7.69
CA TRP A 395 -26.27 10.30 -8.34
C TRP A 395 -26.96 11.50 -7.70
N THR A 396 -26.43 12.68 -7.95
CA THR A 396 -27.10 13.97 -7.72
C THR A 396 -26.54 15.05 -8.64
N TYR A 397 -27.36 16.06 -8.96
CA TYR A 397 -26.91 17.28 -9.64
C TYR A 397 -26.83 18.50 -8.75
N THR A 398 -27.55 18.50 -7.62
CA THR A 398 -27.77 19.72 -6.81
C THR A 398 -27.53 19.50 -5.31
N LYS A 399 -27.35 18.25 -4.87
CA LYS A 399 -27.12 17.94 -3.45
C LYS A 399 -25.64 17.84 -3.08
N ALA A 400 -24.78 17.63 -4.07
CA ALA A 400 -23.34 17.70 -3.88
C ALA A 400 -22.85 19.14 -4.02
N ARG A 401 -21.92 19.54 -3.14
CA ARG A 401 -21.27 20.84 -3.17
C ARG A 401 -19.76 20.71 -3.09
N THR A 402 -19.07 21.57 -3.84
CA THR A 402 -17.64 21.80 -3.68
C THR A 402 -17.35 22.74 -2.49
N THR A 403 -16.12 23.21 -2.38
CA THR A 403 -15.71 24.24 -1.43
C THR A 403 -16.41 25.56 -1.70
N ILE A 404 -16.50 26.41 -0.66
CA ILE A 404 -17.01 27.77 -0.81
C ILE A 404 -16.10 28.65 -1.68
N LEU A 405 -14.80 28.31 -1.75
CA LEU A 405 -13.85 28.89 -2.67
C LEU A 405 -13.91 28.10 -3.98
N ALA A 406 -14.95 28.30 -4.78
CA ALA A 406 -15.26 27.54 -6.01
C ALA A 406 -14.25 27.78 -7.16
N SER A 407 -12.97 27.56 -6.87
CA SER A 407 -11.81 27.64 -7.73
C SER A 407 -11.23 26.23 -7.87
N SER A 408 -10.57 25.95 -8.99
CA SER A 408 -10.24 24.57 -9.36
C SER A 408 -9.28 23.89 -8.40
N ALA A 409 -8.20 24.55 -7.98
CA ALA A 409 -7.24 23.97 -7.03
C ALA A 409 -7.87 23.60 -5.67
N PRO A 410 -8.58 24.52 -4.98
CA PRO A 410 -9.35 24.17 -3.80
C PRO A 410 -10.37 23.04 -4.04
N GLY A 411 -11.14 23.09 -5.14
CA GLY A 411 -12.18 22.11 -5.46
C GLY A 411 -11.64 20.69 -5.68
N TRP A 412 -10.59 20.56 -6.49
CA TRP A 412 -9.91 19.28 -6.73
C TRP A 412 -9.20 18.77 -5.48
N SER A 413 -8.61 19.65 -4.65
CA SER A 413 -8.02 19.24 -3.38
C SER A 413 -9.06 18.67 -2.42
N GLU A 414 -10.28 19.22 -2.42
CA GLU A 414 -11.37 18.71 -1.61
C GLU A 414 -11.72 17.27 -2.03
N ALA A 415 -11.94 17.06 -3.34
CA ALA A 415 -12.29 15.75 -3.90
C ALA A 415 -11.22 14.68 -3.68
N LEU A 416 -9.95 15.05 -3.90
CA LEU A 416 -8.83 14.12 -3.92
C LEU A 416 -8.12 13.96 -2.58
N CYS A 417 -8.35 14.84 -1.60
CA CYS A 417 -7.69 14.76 -0.30
C CYS A 417 -8.63 14.51 0.87
N GLY A 418 -9.95 14.51 0.65
CA GLY A 418 -10.92 14.29 1.72
C GLY A 418 -10.88 15.37 2.81
N MET A 419 -10.36 16.55 2.46
CA MET A 419 -10.08 17.65 3.38
C MET A 419 -10.55 18.98 2.79
N SER A 420 -11.08 19.86 3.63
CA SER A 420 -11.36 21.24 3.27
C SER A 420 -10.11 22.06 2.91
N PRO A 421 -10.23 23.15 2.12
CA PRO A 421 -9.11 24.06 1.84
C PRO A 421 -8.40 24.60 3.06
N GLU A 422 -9.12 24.84 4.16
CA GLU A 422 -8.53 25.29 5.43
C GLU A 422 -7.62 24.22 6.05
N ARG A 423 -7.88 22.94 5.78
CA ARG A 423 -7.04 21.82 6.23
C ARG A 423 -5.95 21.44 5.25
N THR A 424 -6.20 21.54 3.95
CA THR A 424 -5.19 21.28 2.91
C THR A 424 -4.20 22.44 2.78
N GLY A 425 -4.57 23.66 3.17
CA GLY A 425 -3.79 24.87 2.90
C GLY A 425 -3.79 25.31 1.42
N ILE A 426 -4.55 24.62 0.56
CA ILE A 426 -4.67 24.90 -0.87
C ILE A 426 -5.85 25.85 -1.08
N LEU A 427 -5.56 27.16 -1.13
CA LEU A 427 -6.59 28.21 -1.13
C LEU A 427 -6.81 28.87 -2.51
N TYR A 428 -5.95 28.61 -3.51
CA TYR A 428 -6.00 29.27 -4.82
C TYR A 428 -5.21 28.50 -5.89
N ASN A 429 -5.50 28.77 -7.17
CA ASN A 429 -4.90 28.07 -8.33
C ASN A 429 -3.39 28.29 -8.53
N ALA A 430 -2.83 29.35 -7.94
CA ALA A 430 -1.39 29.60 -7.91
C ALA A 430 -0.66 28.91 -6.73
N TRP A 431 -1.36 28.07 -5.95
CA TRP A 431 -0.71 27.31 -4.89
C TRP A 431 0.33 26.37 -5.50
N LEU A 432 1.54 26.38 -4.96
CA LEU A 432 2.58 25.43 -5.29
C LEU A 432 2.95 24.64 -4.05
N PRO A 433 3.35 23.38 -4.21
CA PRO A 433 3.99 22.65 -3.13
C PRO A 433 5.20 23.45 -2.59
N PRO A 434 5.40 23.56 -1.26
CA PRO A 434 6.54 24.21 -0.62
C PRO A 434 7.91 23.74 -1.11
N TRP A 435 8.02 22.51 -1.65
CA TRP A 435 9.27 21.99 -2.23
C TRP A 435 9.50 22.41 -3.69
N GLN A 436 8.50 22.93 -4.40
CA GLN A 436 8.61 23.40 -5.79
C GLN A 436 8.90 24.90 -5.90
N GLY A 437 8.82 25.67 -4.81
CA GLY A 437 9.03 27.12 -4.85
C GLY A 437 9.62 27.70 -3.57
N MET A 438 10.59 28.61 -3.73
CA MET A 438 11.11 29.51 -2.68
C MET A 438 10.04 30.51 -2.21
N ILE A 439 8.88 30.06 -1.73
CA ILE A 439 7.86 30.95 -1.18
C ILE A 439 8.03 30.97 0.33
N THR A 440 8.66 32.04 0.82
CA THR A 440 8.87 32.39 2.24
C THR A 440 7.58 32.73 2.99
N SER A 441 6.41 32.36 2.46
CA SER A 441 5.10 32.60 3.05
C SER A 441 4.08 31.57 2.56
N ILE A 442 4.06 30.39 3.18
CA ILE A 442 2.90 29.50 3.11
C ILE A 442 1.80 30.19 3.96
N PRO A 443 0.68 30.66 3.38
CA PRO A 443 -0.31 31.41 4.15
C PRO A 443 -1.05 30.52 5.17
N VAL A 444 -1.18 29.21 4.91
CA VAL A 444 -1.81 28.22 5.80
C VAL A 444 -1.07 26.88 5.70
N THR A 445 -0.50 26.41 6.81
CA THR A 445 0.11 25.08 6.91
C THR A 445 -0.98 24.01 6.95
N PRO A 446 -0.88 22.92 6.17
CA PRO A 446 -1.88 21.87 6.23
C PRO A 446 -1.95 21.22 7.61
N THR A 447 -3.13 20.77 8.01
CA THR A 447 -3.36 20.17 9.34
C THR A 447 -3.02 18.67 9.38
N SER A 448 -2.09 18.19 8.55
CA SER A 448 -1.71 16.77 8.41
C SER A 448 -0.73 16.26 9.49
N GLY A 449 -0.39 17.10 10.48
CA GLY A 449 0.63 16.79 11.50
C GLY A 449 1.94 17.57 11.27
N ALA A 450 2.91 17.44 12.18
CA ALA A 450 4.24 18.08 12.06
C ALA A 450 5.07 17.54 10.89
N ASP A 451 4.68 16.38 10.35
CA ASP A 451 5.26 15.73 9.19
C ASP A 451 4.43 16.09 7.94
N TYR A 452 4.88 17.12 7.24
CA TYR A 452 4.47 17.41 5.86
C TYR A 452 4.81 16.18 4.98
N PRO A 453 3.96 15.65 4.05
CA PRO A 453 2.95 16.30 3.19
C PRO A 453 1.45 15.92 3.43
N ILE A 454 0.55 16.39 2.54
CA ILE A 454 -0.93 16.29 2.64
C ILE A 454 -1.44 14.86 2.31
N PRO A 455 -2.31 14.22 3.12
CA PRO A 455 -2.85 12.87 2.89
C PRO A 455 -3.92 12.81 1.78
N CYS A 456 -3.50 12.97 0.53
CA CYS A 456 -4.35 12.84 -0.66
C CYS A 456 -4.38 11.41 -1.22
N ALA A 457 -5.36 11.13 -2.11
CA ALA A 457 -5.70 9.81 -2.63
C ALA A 457 -4.48 9.02 -3.10
N PHE A 458 -3.67 9.58 -4.00
CA PHE A 458 -2.51 8.89 -4.58
C PHE A 458 -1.48 8.45 -3.55
N ARG A 459 -1.31 9.22 -2.48
CA ARG A 459 -0.41 8.89 -1.38
C ARG A 459 -1.06 7.92 -0.41
N VAL A 460 -2.20 8.28 0.17
CA VAL A 460 -2.85 7.49 1.22
C VAL A 460 -3.18 6.09 0.74
N LEU A 461 -3.65 5.96 -0.51
CA LEU A 461 -3.92 4.65 -1.08
C LEU A 461 -2.66 3.81 -1.17
N ARG A 462 -1.50 4.41 -1.49
CA ARG A 462 -0.20 3.72 -1.54
C ARG A 462 0.40 3.42 -0.17
N GLU A 463 0.22 4.29 0.81
CA GLU A 463 0.62 4.02 2.21
C GLU A 463 -0.11 2.80 2.78
N HIS A 464 -1.34 2.55 2.33
CA HIS A 464 -2.16 1.43 2.78
C HIS A 464 -2.05 0.17 1.91
N ASP A 465 -1.81 0.34 0.61
CA ASP A 465 -1.59 -0.73 -0.35
C ASP A 465 -0.43 -0.34 -1.26
N GLU A 466 0.79 -0.78 -0.90
CA GLU A 466 1.99 -0.43 -1.65
C GLU A 466 1.97 -0.92 -3.11
N TYR A 467 1.08 -1.87 -3.44
CA TYR A 467 0.93 -2.48 -4.77
C TYR A 467 -0.15 -1.81 -5.64
N ILE A 468 -0.95 -0.89 -5.08
CA ILE A 468 -2.01 -0.23 -5.84
C ILE A 468 -1.43 0.56 -7.01
N GLN A 469 -1.95 0.29 -8.21
CA GLN A 469 -1.54 1.03 -9.40
C GLN A 469 -2.32 2.34 -9.50
N THR A 470 -1.59 3.44 -9.54
CA THR A 470 -2.14 4.79 -9.52
C THR A 470 -1.87 5.50 -10.83
N GLY A 471 -2.86 6.21 -11.36
CA GLY A 471 -2.71 6.97 -12.61
C GLY A 471 -3.43 8.31 -12.58
N ALA A 472 -2.83 9.34 -13.20
CA ALA A 472 -3.47 10.61 -13.45
C ALA A 472 -3.28 11.02 -14.92
N LEU A 473 -4.38 11.30 -15.61
CA LEU A 473 -4.39 11.89 -16.94
C LEU A 473 -5.12 13.23 -16.83
N TYR A 474 -4.51 14.32 -17.28
CA TYR A 474 -5.08 15.64 -16.99
C TYR A 474 -4.82 16.68 -18.08
N GLY A 475 -5.87 17.46 -18.33
CA GLY A 475 -5.81 18.69 -19.15
C GLY A 475 -5.23 19.89 -18.38
N TRP A 476 -5.26 19.90 -17.05
CA TRP A 476 -4.72 21.01 -16.27
C TRP A 476 -3.47 20.60 -15.49
N GLU A 477 -2.30 21.16 -15.85
CA GLU A 477 -0.98 20.73 -15.33
C GLU A 477 -0.90 20.80 -13.81
N TRP A 478 -1.69 21.66 -13.18
CA TRP A 478 -1.71 21.83 -11.73
C TRP A 478 -2.18 20.57 -10.99
N ILE A 479 -2.95 19.67 -11.61
CA ILE A 479 -3.39 18.40 -11.01
C ILE A 479 -2.20 17.56 -10.53
N LYS A 480 -1.05 17.64 -11.22
CA LYS A 480 0.20 16.96 -10.81
C LYS A 480 0.66 17.37 -9.42
N ASN A 481 0.29 18.57 -8.95
CA ASN A 481 0.66 19.02 -7.61
C ASN A 481 -0.12 18.27 -6.54
N ILE A 482 -1.41 17.97 -6.74
CA ILE A 482 -2.19 17.11 -5.83
C ILE A 482 -1.78 15.65 -6.01
N ALA A 483 -1.71 15.17 -7.25
CA ALA A 483 -1.41 13.78 -7.51
C ALA A 483 0.04 13.39 -7.12
N GLY A 484 0.94 14.37 -7.23
CA GLY A 484 2.33 14.33 -6.78
C GLY A 484 2.59 15.00 -5.43
N THR A 485 1.55 15.35 -4.62
CA THR A 485 1.77 15.89 -3.26
C THR A 485 2.49 14.91 -2.33
N GLY A 486 2.59 13.62 -2.70
CA GLY A 486 3.31 12.62 -1.90
C GLY A 486 4.79 12.49 -2.23
N MET A 487 5.20 12.53 -3.50
CA MET A 487 6.56 12.25 -3.99
C MET A 487 6.52 12.00 -5.52
N PRO A 488 7.63 12.14 -6.27
CA PRO A 488 7.80 11.44 -7.55
C PRO A 488 7.46 9.95 -7.38
N GLY A 489 6.88 9.27 -8.38
CA GLY A 489 6.51 7.83 -8.29
C GLY A 489 5.30 7.45 -7.42
N THR A 490 4.50 8.41 -6.92
CA THR A 490 3.14 8.12 -6.41
C THR A 490 2.13 7.87 -7.52
N MET A 491 2.47 8.22 -8.76
CA MET A 491 1.73 7.91 -9.97
C MET A 491 2.57 6.96 -10.84
N HIS A 492 1.98 5.84 -11.25
CA HIS A 492 2.56 4.91 -12.22
C HIS A 492 2.28 5.36 -13.66
N LYS A 493 1.16 6.06 -13.86
CA LYS A 493 0.80 6.72 -15.11
C LYS A 493 0.60 8.21 -14.83
N ASP A 494 1.41 9.05 -15.45
CA ASP A 494 1.31 10.51 -15.38
C ASP A 494 1.29 11.06 -16.81
N GLU A 495 0.17 11.63 -17.24
CA GLU A 495 0.02 12.14 -18.60
C GLU A 495 -0.65 13.51 -18.62
N PHE A 496 0.18 14.53 -18.90
CA PHE A 496 -0.30 15.86 -19.22
C PHE A 496 -0.63 15.97 -20.71
N CYS A 497 -1.83 16.42 -21.01
CA CYS A 497 -2.37 16.35 -22.35
C CYS A 497 -2.32 17.71 -23.09
N LYS A 498 -1.98 17.68 -24.38
CA LYS A 498 -1.90 18.84 -25.29
C LYS A 498 -2.35 18.44 -26.72
N PRO A 499 -2.91 19.37 -27.52
CA PRO A 499 -3.32 20.74 -27.18
C PRO A 499 -4.58 20.77 -26.30
N GLN A 500 -4.79 21.87 -25.58
CA GLN A 500 -5.88 22.03 -24.60
C GLN A 500 -7.29 22.03 -25.19
N GLY A 501 -8.28 21.92 -24.31
CA GLY A 501 -9.71 21.92 -24.65
C GLY A 501 -10.17 20.56 -25.17
N ILE A 502 -11.16 20.54 -26.05
CA ILE A 502 -11.86 19.30 -26.41
C ILE A 502 -11.00 18.22 -27.10
N ILE A 503 -9.93 18.64 -27.79
CA ILE A 503 -8.97 17.70 -28.36
C ILE A 503 -8.25 16.93 -27.24
N CYS A 504 -7.96 17.62 -26.14
CA CYS A 504 -7.34 16.98 -25.00
C CYS A 504 -8.25 15.94 -24.35
N ASP A 505 -9.51 16.30 -24.12
CA ASP A 505 -10.47 15.40 -23.48
C ASP A 505 -10.71 14.14 -24.32
N ARG A 506 -10.73 14.27 -25.65
CA ARG A 506 -10.77 13.13 -26.58
C ARG A 506 -9.53 12.25 -26.46
N ASN A 507 -8.33 12.85 -26.44
CA ASN A 507 -7.08 12.09 -26.31
C ASN A 507 -7.02 11.34 -24.97
N ILE A 508 -7.37 12.00 -23.86
CA ILE A 508 -7.47 11.35 -22.54
C ILE A 508 -8.46 10.17 -22.60
N THR A 509 -9.62 10.36 -23.24
CA THR A 509 -10.63 9.31 -23.40
C THR A 509 -10.11 8.11 -24.20
N GLU A 510 -9.39 8.35 -25.30
CA GLU A 510 -8.76 7.28 -26.08
C GLU A 510 -7.67 6.55 -25.27
N THR A 511 -6.81 7.29 -24.56
CA THR A 511 -5.81 6.66 -23.67
C THR A 511 -6.47 5.80 -22.59
N LEU A 512 -7.58 6.26 -22.00
CA LEU A 512 -8.33 5.48 -21.01
C LEU A 512 -8.97 4.22 -21.60
N LYS A 513 -9.41 4.26 -22.86
CA LYS A 513 -10.01 3.11 -23.54
C LYS A 513 -9.05 1.94 -23.67
N GLU A 514 -7.76 2.23 -23.81
CA GLU A 514 -6.69 1.23 -23.83
C GLU A 514 -6.22 0.89 -22.41
N TYR A 515 -5.95 1.92 -21.59
CA TYR A 515 -5.32 1.77 -20.28
C TYR A 515 -6.19 1.05 -19.24
N ILE A 516 -7.50 1.33 -19.20
CA ILE A 516 -8.37 0.76 -18.15
C ILE A 516 -8.49 -0.77 -18.26
N PRO A 517 -8.77 -1.36 -19.44
CA PRO A 517 -8.77 -2.81 -19.59
C PRO A 517 -7.42 -3.46 -19.31
N GLU A 518 -6.30 -2.78 -19.60
CA GLU A 518 -4.96 -3.28 -19.31
C GLU A 518 -4.67 -3.29 -17.81
N ILE A 519 -4.91 -2.17 -17.12
CA ILE A 519 -4.59 -2.07 -15.69
C ILE A 519 -5.47 -2.97 -14.83
N VAL A 520 -6.72 -3.21 -15.23
CA VAL A 520 -7.62 -4.17 -14.58
C VAL A 520 -7.07 -5.60 -14.66
N LYS A 521 -6.33 -5.94 -15.73
CA LYS A 521 -5.71 -7.27 -15.87
C LYS A 521 -4.34 -7.33 -15.19
N ALA A 522 -3.58 -6.25 -15.24
CA ALA A 522 -2.19 -6.20 -14.78
C ALA A 522 -2.06 -5.96 -13.27
N SER A 523 -3.06 -5.36 -12.64
CA SER A 523 -3.02 -5.00 -11.22
C SER A 523 -4.12 -5.68 -10.42
N GLU A 524 -3.88 -5.90 -9.13
CA GLU A 524 -4.92 -6.38 -8.21
C GLU A 524 -5.86 -5.25 -7.80
N ARG A 525 -5.33 -4.03 -7.67
CA ARG A 525 -6.08 -2.81 -7.40
C ARG A 525 -5.52 -1.64 -8.19
N SER A 526 -6.40 -0.75 -8.61
CA SER A 526 -6.00 0.49 -9.26
C SER A 526 -6.88 1.69 -8.90
N TYR A 527 -6.27 2.87 -8.94
CA TYR A 527 -6.94 4.16 -8.84
C TYR A 527 -6.46 5.08 -9.96
N THR A 528 -7.33 5.38 -10.91
CA THR A 528 -7.05 6.28 -12.03
C THR A 528 -7.92 7.53 -11.91
N PHE A 529 -7.31 8.71 -11.88
CA PHE A 529 -7.99 10.00 -12.01
C PHE A 529 -7.83 10.54 -13.43
N ALA A 530 -8.92 11.00 -14.03
CA ALA A 530 -8.93 11.61 -15.35
C ALA A 530 -9.60 12.98 -15.29
N HIS A 531 -8.89 14.04 -15.65
CA HIS A 531 -9.38 15.41 -15.63
C HIS A 531 -9.67 15.92 -17.04
N LEU A 532 -10.95 16.21 -17.31
CA LEU A 532 -11.44 16.76 -18.56
C LEU A 532 -11.74 18.25 -18.39
N ASP A 533 -11.10 19.08 -19.21
CA ASP A 533 -10.98 20.54 -19.02
C ASP A 533 -11.90 21.36 -19.94
N SER A 534 -12.44 20.75 -21.00
CA SER A 534 -13.09 21.51 -22.08
C SER A 534 -14.34 22.30 -21.65
N LEU A 535 -15.04 21.87 -20.60
CA LEU A 535 -16.21 22.58 -20.08
C LEU A 535 -15.82 23.90 -19.44
N ASP A 536 -14.82 23.92 -18.57
CA ASP A 536 -14.30 25.14 -17.97
C ASP A 536 -13.76 26.11 -19.03
N GLY A 537 -12.97 25.59 -19.98
CA GLY A 537 -12.49 26.38 -21.13
C GLY A 537 -13.62 27.01 -21.95
N ALA A 538 -14.71 26.27 -22.19
CA ALA A 538 -15.90 26.79 -22.86
C ALA A 538 -16.65 27.83 -22.01
N GLY A 539 -16.75 27.60 -20.69
CA GLY A 539 -17.33 28.52 -19.72
C GLY A 539 -16.60 29.86 -19.70
N HIS A 540 -15.27 29.86 -19.64
CA HIS A 540 -14.47 31.08 -19.71
C HIS A 540 -14.54 31.79 -21.06
N SER A 541 -14.53 31.03 -22.17
CA SER A 541 -14.49 31.61 -23.52
C SER A 541 -15.83 32.19 -23.97
N HIS A 542 -16.94 31.58 -23.54
CA HIS A 542 -18.27 31.86 -24.11
C HIS A 542 -19.37 32.09 -23.08
N SER A 543 -19.05 32.00 -21.79
CA SER A 543 -19.96 31.95 -20.64
C SER A 543 -20.54 30.56 -20.39
N TRP A 544 -20.67 30.20 -19.10
CA TRP A 544 -21.51 29.09 -18.67
C TRP A 544 -22.94 29.29 -19.17
N CYS A 545 -23.56 28.20 -19.61
CA CYS A 545 -24.91 28.19 -20.19
C CYS A 545 -25.06 28.90 -21.55
N SER A 546 -23.94 29.13 -22.26
CA SER A 546 -23.96 29.51 -23.68
C SER A 546 -24.16 28.31 -24.61
N ASP A 547 -24.50 28.56 -25.87
CA ASP A 547 -24.60 27.50 -26.89
C ASP A 547 -23.28 26.71 -27.02
N GLN A 548 -22.14 27.39 -26.97
CA GLN A 548 -20.82 26.74 -27.04
C GLN A 548 -20.53 25.87 -25.82
N TYR A 549 -20.98 26.31 -24.63
CA TYR A 549 -20.89 25.49 -23.42
C TYR A 549 -21.78 24.24 -23.53
N PHE A 550 -22.97 24.36 -24.12
CA PHE A 550 -23.83 23.21 -24.38
C PHE A 550 -23.23 22.24 -25.39
N ASP A 551 -22.57 22.74 -26.45
CA ASP A 551 -21.86 21.90 -27.42
C ASP A 551 -20.71 21.12 -26.74
N ALA A 552 -20.01 21.75 -25.79
CA ALA A 552 -18.98 21.09 -24.99
C ALA A 552 -19.59 19.99 -24.09
N ILE A 553 -20.73 20.23 -23.45
CA ILE A 553 -21.45 19.20 -22.67
C ILE A 553 -21.91 18.04 -23.54
N GLU A 554 -22.44 18.31 -24.74
CA GLU A 554 -22.82 17.26 -25.69
C GLU A 554 -21.63 16.39 -26.09
N GLU A 555 -20.44 16.98 -26.21
CA GLU A 555 -19.24 16.22 -26.50
C GLU A 555 -18.76 15.41 -25.28
N ILE A 556 -18.74 16.00 -24.08
CA ILE A 556 -18.44 15.26 -22.84
C ILE A 556 -19.41 14.09 -22.63
N ASP A 557 -20.70 14.27 -22.92
CA ASP A 557 -21.69 13.19 -22.82
C ASP A 557 -21.33 12.01 -23.75
N LYS A 558 -20.84 12.27 -24.97
CA LYS A 558 -20.35 11.22 -25.87
C LYS A 558 -19.13 10.52 -25.30
N LEU A 559 -18.14 11.26 -24.80
CA LEU A 559 -16.93 10.70 -24.21
C LEU A 559 -17.23 9.82 -22.99
N VAL A 560 -18.13 10.29 -22.10
CA VAL A 560 -18.63 9.48 -20.98
C VAL A 560 -19.34 8.22 -21.50
N GLY A 561 -20.14 8.32 -22.56
CA GLY A 561 -20.75 7.17 -23.22
C GLY A 561 -19.74 6.15 -23.74
N GLU A 562 -18.65 6.60 -24.37
CA GLU A 562 -17.56 5.74 -24.83
C GLU A 562 -16.87 5.02 -23.68
N LEU A 563 -16.55 5.73 -22.59
CA LEU A 563 -15.97 5.12 -21.40
C LEU A 563 -16.92 4.12 -20.75
N LEU A 564 -18.21 4.45 -20.62
CA LEU A 564 -19.21 3.53 -20.08
C LEU A 564 -19.31 2.22 -20.89
N SER A 565 -19.03 2.26 -22.19
CA SER A 565 -19.10 1.07 -23.06
C SER A 565 -17.98 0.06 -22.80
N ILE A 566 -16.85 0.48 -22.22
CA ILE A 566 -15.70 -0.39 -21.93
C ILE A 566 -15.60 -0.82 -20.46
N LEU A 567 -16.32 -0.15 -19.57
CA LEU A 567 -16.22 -0.39 -18.13
C LEU A 567 -16.97 -1.67 -17.72
N SER A 568 -16.26 -2.61 -17.10
CA SER A 568 -16.88 -3.77 -16.47
C SER A 568 -17.68 -3.37 -15.22
N ASP A 569 -18.52 -4.27 -14.73
CA ASP A 569 -19.23 -4.08 -13.46
C ASP A 569 -18.30 -4.14 -12.23
N GLU A 570 -17.03 -4.51 -12.41
CA GLU A 570 -16.00 -4.59 -11.36
C GLU A 570 -15.28 -3.26 -11.11
N VAL A 571 -15.42 -2.29 -12.03
CA VAL A 571 -14.82 -0.96 -11.91
C VAL A 571 -15.80 -0.01 -11.23
N LEU A 572 -15.36 0.64 -10.16
CA LEU A 572 -16.06 1.77 -9.58
C LEU A 572 -15.75 3.03 -10.42
N LEU A 573 -16.78 3.54 -11.07
CA LEU A 573 -16.78 4.82 -11.73
C LEU A 573 -17.26 5.91 -10.77
N ILE A 574 -16.48 6.98 -10.66
CA ILE A 574 -16.85 8.20 -9.96
C ILE A 574 -16.82 9.33 -10.99
N ILE A 575 -17.86 10.16 -11.04
CA ILE A 575 -17.85 11.39 -11.83
C ILE A 575 -18.21 12.54 -10.90
N ASN A 576 -17.35 13.55 -10.81
CA ASN A 576 -17.63 14.77 -10.06
C ASN A 576 -17.16 16.00 -10.83
N SER A 577 -17.57 17.16 -10.34
CA SER A 577 -17.00 18.44 -10.73
C SER A 577 -16.46 19.18 -9.52
N ASP A 578 -15.49 20.03 -9.76
CA ASP A 578 -14.83 20.89 -8.79
C ASP A 578 -15.53 22.24 -8.62
N HIS A 579 -16.19 22.78 -9.65
CA HIS A 579 -17.07 23.94 -9.56
C HIS A 579 -18.07 24.04 -10.74
N GLY A 580 -19.05 24.94 -10.60
CA GLY A 580 -19.81 25.51 -11.72
C GLY A 580 -19.35 26.95 -12.01
N GLY A 581 -20.11 27.69 -12.83
CA GLY A 581 -19.75 29.07 -13.16
C GLY A 581 -20.95 29.97 -13.50
N VAL A 582 -20.69 31.28 -13.54
CA VAL A 582 -21.69 32.33 -13.85
C VAL A 582 -21.04 33.37 -14.77
N GLY A 583 -21.69 33.67 -15.89
CA GLY A 583 -21.04 34.48 -16.92
C GLY A 583 -19.80 33.74 -17.41
N THR A 584 -18.65 34.40 -17.49
CA THR A 584 -17.35 33.82 -17.87
C THR A 584 -16.41 33.59 -16.68
N ASP A 585 -16.93 33.57 -15.45
CA ASP A 585 -16.13 33.54 -14.23
C ASP A 585 -16.72 32.58 -13.18
N HIS A 586 -15.89 32.18 -12.22
CA HIS A 586 -16.25 31.33 -11.08
C HIS A 586 -15.49 31.79 -9.82
N GLY A 587 -15.45 30.98 -8.75
CA GLY A 587 -14.76 31.37 -7.50
C GLY A 587 -15.58 32.24 -6.53
N ASN A 588 -16.86 32.46 -6.82
CA ASN A 588 -17.79 33.11 -5.90
C ASN A 588 -18.54 32.07 -5.01
N TYR A 589 -19.31 32.56 -4.04
CA TYR A 589 -20.02 31.76 -3.04
C TYR A 589 -21.52 31.54 -3.36
N PHE A 590 -21.91 31.61 -4.63
CA PHE A 590 -23.29 31.38 -5.06
C PHE A 590 -23.56 29.89 -5.28
N ASP A 591 -24.82 29.47 -5.09
CA ASP A 591 -25.24 28.07 -5.35
C ASP A 591 -24.83 27.60 -6.75
N ASP A 592 -24.95 28.50 -7.72
CA ASP A 592 -24.57 28.36 -9.13
C ASP A 592 -23.11 27.96 -9.42
N THR A 593 -22.20 28.18 -8.48
CA THR A 593 -20.76 27.82 -8.61
C THR A 593 -20.36 26.71 -7.66
N ILE A 594 -21.06 26.54 -6.53
CA ILE A 594 -20.69 25.54 -5.53
C ILE A 594 -21.47 24.22 -5.69
N GLN A 595 -22.66 24.23 -6.29
CA GLN A 595 -23.43 23.00 -6.55
C GLN A 595 -22.85 22.29 -7.78
N VAL A 596 -22.47 21.04 -7.58
CA VAL A 596 -21.75 20.25 -8.59
C VAL A 596 -22.41 18.88 -8.75
N PRO A 597 -22.35 18.27 -9.95
CA PRO A 597 -22.79 16.91 -10.15
C PRO A 597 -21.87 15.91 -9.42
N LEU A 598 -22.46 14.81 -8.95
CA LEU A 598 -21.74 13.69 -8.36
C LEU A 598 -22.42 12.36 -8.72
N PHE A 599 -21.63 11.41 -9.19
CA PHE A 599 -22.06 10.07 -9.56
C PHE A 599 -21.12 9.02 -8.99
N PHE A 600 -21.70 7.93 -8.51
CA PHE A 600 -21.01 6.68 -8.19
C PHE A 600 -21.70 5.52 -8.90
N ARG A 601 -20.95 4.71 -9.65
CA ARG A 601 -21.46 3.54 -10.36
C ARG A 601 -20.46 2.39 -10.23
N GLY A 602 -20.89 1.23 -9.75
CA GLY A 602 -20.01 0.06 -9.65
C GLY A 602 -20.30 -0.79 -8.41
N PRO A 603 -19.34 -1.67 -8.02
CA PRO A 603 -19.51 -2.58 -6.90
C PRO A 603 -19.81 -1.86 -5.58
N GLY A 604 -20.80 -2.35 -4.84
CA GLY A 604 -21.16 -1.80 -3.52
C GLY A 604 -21.95 -0.49 -3.54
N ILE A 605 -22.36 -0.01 -4.72
CA ILE A 605 -23.14 1.22 -4.87
C ILE A 605 -24.57 0.89 -5.31
N LYS A 606 -25.55 1.56 -4.70
CA LYS A 606 -26.96 1.46 -5.10
C LYS A 606 -27.15 1.94 -6.53
N ARG A 607 -27.93 1.18 -7.29
CA ARG A 607 -28.31 1.50 -8.66
C ARG A 607 -29.63 2.30 -8.66
N ASP A 608 -29.78 3.19 -9.64
CA ASP A 608 -30.99 4.01 -9.84
C ASP A 608 -31.40 4.79 -8.57
N TYR A 609 -30.41 5.44 -7.95
CA TYR A 609 -30.61 6.10 -6.66
C TYR A 609 -30.21 7.58 -6.70
N GLU A 610 -31.20 8.47 -6.59
CA GLU A 610 -30.94 9.89 -6.41
C GLU A 610 -30.63 10.18 -4.92
N MET A 611 -29.46 10.75 -4.66
CA MET A 611 -28.99 11.08 -3.30
C MET A 611 -29.89 12.14 -2.67
N LYS A 612 -30.37 11.88 -1.44
CA LYS A 612 -31.26 12.81 -0.72
C LYS A 612 -30.49 13.65 0.29
N ALA A 613 -29.46 13.08 0.93
CA ALA A 613 -28.57 13.84 1.79
C ALA A 613 -27.63 14.74 0.97
N SER A 614 -27.23 15.86 1.58
CA SER A 614 -26.17 16.69 1.00
C SER A 614 -24.85 15.91 0.98
N ALA A 615 -24.06 16.07 -0.09
CA ALA A 615 -22.71 15.54 -0.19
C ALA A 615 -21.72 16.69 -0.37
N ARG A 616 -20.45 16.43 -0.03
CA ARG A 616 -19.34 17.34 -0.29
C ARG A 616 -18.30 16.65 -1.17
N ASN A 617 -17.53 17.40 -1.95
CA ASN A 617 -16.41 16.81 -2.69
C ASN A 617 -15.44 16.09 -1.73
N ARG A 618 -15.22 16.59 -0.51
CA ARG A 618 -14.39 15.90 0.52
C ARG A 618 -14.94 14.57 0.97
N ASP A 619 -16.21 14.29 0.72
CA ASP A 619 -16.82 13.01 1.09
C ASP A 619 -16.42 11.88 0.12
N ILE A 620 -15.81 12.21 -1.04
CA ILE A 620 -15.42 11.25 -2.07
C ILE A 620 -14.30 10.34 -1.57
N LEU A 621 -13.14 10.89 -1.15
CA LEU A 621 -12.00 10.07 -0.73
C LEU A 621 -12.29 9.15 0.47
N PRO A 622 -12.96 9.59 1.56
CA PRO A 622 -13.35 8.70 2.64
C PRO A 622 -14.29 7.57 2.20
N THR A 623 -15.14 7.84 1.21
CA THR A 623 -16.02 6.82 0.61
C THR A 623 -15.23 5.82 -0.23
N VAL A 624 -14.30 6.30 -1.05
CA VAL A 624 -13.34 5.48 -1.81
C VAL A 624 -12.52 4.58 -0.88
N ALA A 625 -11.94 5.16 0.19
CA ALA A 625 -11.17 4.41 1.17
C ALA A 625 -12.00 3.31 1.81
N HIS A 626 -13.24 3.60 2.21
CA HIS A 626 -14.15 2.59 2.76
C HIS A 626 -14.42 1.44 1.78
N LEU A 627 -14.68 1.74 0.50
CA LEU A 627 -14.94 0.73 -0.54
C LEU A 627 -13.72 -0.14 -0.87
N LEU A 628 -12.52 0.40 -0.66
CA LEU A 628 -11.24 -0.32 -0.75
C LEU A 628 -10.86 -1.06 0.54
N GLY A 629 -11.65 -0.92 1.61
CA GLY A 629 -11.35 -1.52 2.92
C GLY A 629 -10.23 -0.82 3.69
N ILE A 630 -9.89 0.42 3.32
CA ILE A 630 -8.87 1.26 3.93
C ILE A 630 -9.48 2.03 5.10
N GLN A 631 -8.74 2.13 6.21
CA GLN A 631 -9.17 2.91 7.36
C GLN A 631 -9.10 4.41 7.04
N ALA A 632 -10.12 5.16 7.46
CA ALA A 632 -10.14 6.60 7.27
C ALA A 632 -8.95 7.29 7.96
N ASN A 633 -8.28 8.19 7.26
CA ASN A 633 -7.19 8.98 7.81
C ASN A 633 -7.75 9.99 8.85
N PRO A 634 -7.14 10.13 10.04
CA PRO A 634 -7.65 11.01 11.10
C PRO A 634 -7.64 12.50 10.72
N HIS A 635 -6.88 12.91 9.70
CA HIS A 635 -6.82 14.29 9.24
C HIS A 635 -7.96 14.66 8.28
N TRP A 636 -8.64 13.68 7.69
CA TRP A 636 -9.79 13.91 6.83
C TRP A 636 -10.96 14.51 7.61
N ASP A 637 -11.65 15.48 7.00
CA ASP A 637 -12.89 16.06 7.53
C ASP A 637 -14.10 15.78 6.63
N GLY A 638 -13.89 15.08 5.52
CA GLY A 638 -14.95 14.45 4.74
C GLY A 638 -15.55 13.24 5.46
N ARG A 639 -16.79 12.92 5.12
CA ARG A 639 -17.53 11.79 5.70
C ARG A 639 -17.78 10.69 4.69
N LEU A 640 -17.96 9.47 5.19
CA LEU A 640 -18.46 8.36 4.39
C LEU A 640 -19.89 8.62 3.91
N LEU A 641 -20.12 8.57 2.60
CA LEU A 641 -21.45 8.64 1.97
C LEU A 641 -22.21 7.33 2.15
N LYS A 642 -22.64 7.02 3.38
CA LYS A 642 -23.35 5.75 3.69
C LYS A 642 -24.64 5.55 2.89
N GLU A 643 -25.30 6.63 2.49
CA GLU A 643 -26.60 6.57 1.81
C GLU A 643 -26.52 5.85 0.46
N ILE A 644 -25.41 5.99 -0.27
CA ILE A 644 -25.24 5.42 -1.61
C ILE A 644 -24.74 3.97 -1.60
N LEU A 645 -24.35 3.45 -0.43
CA LEU A 645 -23.82 2.09 -0.31
C LEU A 645 -24.97 1.07 -0.33
N ASP A 646 -24.74 -0.02 -1.07
CA ASP A 646 -25.61 -1.21 -1.11
C ASP A 646 -25.17 -2.16 0.02
N LEU A 647 -25.58 -1.85 1.25
CA LEU A 647 -25.22 -2.58 2.48
C LEU A 647 -26.18 -3.71 2.81
#